data_AF-A0A9R1J1C2-F1
#
_entry.id   AF-A0A9R1J1C2-F1
#
_cell.length_a   1.000
_cell.length_b   1.000
_cell.length_c   1.000
_cell.angle_alpha   90.00
_cell.angle_beta   90.00
_cell.angle_gamma   90.00
#
_symmetry.space_group_name_H-M   'P 1'
#
loop_
_entity.id
_entity.type
_entity.pdbx_description
1 polymer ?
#
loop_
_entity_poly.entity_id
_entity_poly.type
_entity_poly.pdbx_seq_one_letter_code
_entity_poly.pdbx_strand_id
1 'polypeptide(L)'
;MASHHRGRIPSYLATAAALLLAFLLPPLAASQWQNCGKNGNFDQNSTYQANIRALSVTLPKNASSSRTLFAADSFGTVPDIVYALALCRGDANASACGACVSDGFKDAQQLCPYSKVAAVYYDLCYLGFSNQDILSATDGDNNALTLVNSENVTVPAKVFEAAVSVLMNATADYAAADSSRRFGTGEEGFETIDKAKPKIYGVAQCRPDMSPADCRSCLADIITYIPQHLTGRRGARVVGLRCNYRYEQYSFFTGPSMLQLPAPSVGAPPSPAPANVTPPPVGGGSAGNKTARILAITLPIVAAILAAVVICLYLWRRKSKPARKTSLSYPTNPEDIQSIDSLILDLSTLRAATDNFDERNKLGEGGFGVVYKGILPDNEEIAVKRLSHSSRQGIEELKNELVLVAKLQHKNLVRLLGVCLEEQEKLLAYEYMPNKSLDTILFDPDRSSQLGWGTRFRIVNGIARGLQYLHEDSQLKIIHRDLKASNVLLDSEFNPKISDFGLARLFGSDQSHDVTNRVVGTYGYMAPEYAMRGNYSIKSDVFSFGVLILEIVTGKRNSVAYDSEQAVDLLSLVWEHWTMGTIVEIMDSSMTSHSPGDQMLKCMHIGLLCVQEDPADRPMMSVVTVMLSSSTVSLQAPSRPAFCIQKSGMNYSGMHTDPYPGVSHSTSRSPMSPNEVSITELEPR
;
A
#
# COMPACT_ATOMS: atom_id res chain seq x y z
N MET A 1 -50.97 -0.27 -47.54
CA MET A 1 -50.39 -1.61 -47.31
C MET A 1 -48.88 -1.53 -47.51
N ALA A 2 -48.13 -2.35 -46.76
CA ALA A 2 -46.67 -2.55 -46.75
C ALA A 2 -45.82 -1.58 -45.90
N SER A 3 -45.51 -2.05 -44.69
CA SER A 3 -44.44 -1.59 -43.79
C SER A 3 -43.10 -2.21 -44.22
N HIS A 4 -42.03 -1.42 -44.27
CA HIS A 4 -40.65 -1.89 -44.44
C HIS A 4 -39.96 -2.04 -43.07
N HIS A 5 -39.69 -3.28 -42.66
CA HIS A 5 -38.81 -3.60 -41.53
C HIS A 5 -37.33 -3.36 -41.92
N ARG A 6 -36.63 -2.46 -41.21
CA ARG A 6 -35.17 -2.48 -41.06
C ARG A 6 -34.85 -2.91 -39.63
N GLY A 7 -34.28 -4.10 -39.47
CA GLY A 7 -33.84 -4.62 -38.17
C GLY A 7 -32.70 -3.79 -37.60
N ARG A 8 -32.93 -3.12 -36.47
CA ARG A 8 -31.88 -2.56 -35.62
C ARG A 8 -31.22 -3.68 -34.83
N ILE A 9 -29.90 -3.79 -34.89
CA ILE A 9 -29.12 -4.61 -33.97
C ILE A 9 -29.29 -3.99 -32.57
N PRO A 10 -29.69 -4.76 -31.56
CA PRO A 10 -29.92 -4.23 -30.23
C PRO A 10 -28.64 -3.68 -29.56
N SER A 11 -28.80 -2.57 -28.84
CA SER A 11 -27.73 -1.79 -28.18
C SER A 11 -26.83 -2.60 -27.22
N TYR A 12 -27.35 -3.69 -26.66
CA TYR A 12 -26.59 -4.59 -25.77
C TYR A 12 -25.50 -5.41 -26.48
N LEU A 13 -25.60 -5.62 -27.80
CA LEU A 13 -24.56 -6.30 -28.58
C LEU A 13 -23.40 -5.36 -28.94
N ALA A 14 -23.66 -4.05 -29.07
CA ALA A 14 -22.64 -3.04 -29.31
C ALA A 14 -21.84 -2.71 -28.02
N THR A 15 -22.47 -2.71 -26.86
CA THR A 15 -21.80 -2.52 -25.56
C THR A 15 -20.93 -3.71 -25.15
N ALA A 16 -21.34 -4.94 -25.50
CA ALA A 16 -20.53 -6.13 -25.27
C ALA A 16 -19.22 -6.14 -26.08
N ALA A 17 -19.24 -5.61 -27.31
CA ALA A 17 -18.05 -5.47 -28.16
C ALA A 17 -17.07 -4.40 -27.63
N ALA A 18 -17.58 -3.31 -27.05
CA ALA A 18 -16.77 -2.26 -26.41
C ALA A 18 -16.15 -2.73 -25.08
N LEU A 19 -16.88 -3.55 -24.31
CA LEU A 19 -16.38 -4.20 -23.08
C LEU A 19 -15.21 -5.15 -23.37
N LEU A 20 -15.26 -5.91 -24.47
CA LEU A 20 -14.17 -6.80 -24.89
C LEU A 20 -12.89 -6.06 -25.31
N LEU A 21 -13.01 -4.83 -25.81
CA LEU A 21 -11.86 -3.96 -26.15
C LEU A 21 -11.24 -3.29 -24.92
N ALA A 22 -12.02 -3.02 -23.87
CA ALA A 22 -11.53 -2.43 -22.62
C ALA A 22 -10.69 -3.38 -21.76
N PHE A 23 -10.87 -4.71 -21.91
CA PHE A 23 -10.04 -5.72 -21.24
C PHE A 23 -8.65 -5.91 -21.87
N LEU A 24 -8.35 -5.25 -22.99
CA LEU A 24 -7.05 -5.36 -23.68
C LEU A 24 -6.05 -4.26 -23.27
N LEU A 25 -6.42 -3.34 -22.38
CA LEU A 25 -5.49 -2.33 -21.86
C LEU A 25 -4.83 -2.81 -20.56
N PRO A 26 -3.48 -2.93 -20.51
CA PRO A 26 -2.80 -3.36 -19.30
C PRO A 26 -2.92 -2.30 -18.18
N PRO A 27 -2.94 -2.71 -16.90
CA PRO A 27 -2.92 -1.79 -15.77
C PRO A 27 -1.54 -1.14 -15.62
N LEU A 28 -1.50 0.18 -15.50
CA LEU A 28 -0.31 0.92 -15.10
C LEU A 28 -0.66 1.80 -13.90
N ALA A 29 -0.10 1.46 -12.75
CA ALA A 29 0.23 2.40 -11.67
C ALA A 29 1.25 1.68 -10.77
N ALA A 30 2.50 2.19 -10.78
CA ALA A 30 3.68 1.57 -10.19
C ALA A 30 3.95 2.10 -8.78
N SER A 31 4.57 1.28 -7.90
CA SER A 31 5.11 1.70 -6.60
C SER A 31 6.25 2.71 -6.80
N GLN A 32 6.36 3.71 -5.93
CA GLN A 32 7.28 4.84 -6.08
C GLN A 32 8.22 5.02 -4.89
N TRP A 33 9.49 5.31 -5.17
CA TRP A 33 10.54 5.62 -4.19
C TRP A 33 11.38 6.82 -4.64
N GLN A 34 11.99 7.56 -3.72
CA GLN A 34 12.79 8.75 -4.03
C GLN A 34 14.11 8.82 -3.25
N ASN A 35 15.09 9.52 -3.82
CA ASN A 35 16.31 9.95 -3.15
C ASN A 35 16.53 11.44 -3.44
N CYS A 36 16.49 12.26 -2.39
CA CYS A 36 16.76 13.68 -2.47
C CYS A 36 18.21 13.93 -2.02
N GLY A 37 19.06 14.39 -2.93
CA GLY A 37 20.46 14.63 -2.62
C GLY A 37 20.66 15.83 -1.70
N LYS A 38 21.76 15.80 -0.93
CA LYS A 38 22.10 16.85 0.06
C LYS A 38 22.90 18.02 -0.55
N ASN A 39 23.22 17.97 -1.84
CA ASN A 39 24.15 18.89 -2.51
C ASN A 39 23.45 20.16 -3.05
N GLY A 40 22.82 20.90 -2.13
CA GLY A 40 22.31 22.24 -2.37
C GLY A 40 20.82 22.30 -2.73
N ASN A 41 20.17 23.35 -2.26
CA ASN A 41 18.79 23.68 -2.58
C ASN A 41 18.74 24.83 -3.60
N PHE A 42 17.60 24.99 -4.28
CA PHE A 42 17.30 26.12 -5.17
C PHE A 42 16.07 26.88 -4.68
N ASP A 43 16.02 28.18 -4.89
CA ASP A 43 14.89 29.00 -4.46
C ASP A 43 13.66 28.80 -5.35
N GLN A 44 12.48 29.02 -4.77
CA GLN A 44 11.23 29.02 -5.53
C GLN A 44 11.28 30.04 -6.67
N ASN A 45 10.85 29.64 -7.87
CA ASN A 45 10.90 30.43 -9.09
C ASN A 45 12.31 30.84 -9.55
N SER A 46 13.34 30.12 -9.12
CA SER A 46 14.71 30.28 -9.63
C SER A 46 14.88 29.82 -11.08
N THR A 47 15.97 30.27 -11.72
CA THR A 47 16.42 29.80 -13.03
C THR A 47 16.59 28.27 -13.06
N TYR A 48 17.13 27.69 -11.98
CA TYR A 48 17.26 26.24 -11.85
C TYR A 48 15.91 25.51 -11.94
N GLN A 49 14.89 26.02 -11.25
CA GLN A 49 13.53 25.44 -11.32
C GLN A 49 12.93 25.57 -12.73
N ALA A 50 13.16 26.70 -13.41
CA ALA A 50 12.73 26.88 -14.79
C ALA A 50 13.43 25.88 -15.74
N ASN A 51 14.72 25.60 -15.51
CA ASN A 51 15.47 24.61 -16.29
C ASN A 51 14.95 23.18 -16.08
N ILE A 52 14.54 22.80 -14.85
CA ILE A 52 13.83 21.54 -14.61
C ILE A 52 12.52 21.48 -15.41
N ARG A 53 11.73 22.56 -15.42
CA ARG A 53 10.47 22.62 -16.18
C ARG A 53 10.69 22.53 -17.69
N ALA A 54 11.79 23.06 -18.21
CA ALA A 54 12.12 22.91 -19.63
C ALA A 54 12.39 21.44 -19.99
N LEU A 55 13.17 20.74 -19.15
CA LEU A 55 13.47 19.31 -19.33
C LEU A 55 12.24 18.42 -19.13
N SER A 56 11.30 18.78 -18.24
CA SER A 56 10.08 17.99 -18.01
C SER A 56 9.13 17.99 -19.21
N VAL A 57 9.26 18.94 -20.15
CA VAL A 57 8.48 19.00 -21.39
C VAL A 57 9.08 18.13 -22.50
N THR A 58 10.42 18.04 -22.57
CA THR A 58 11.14 17.39 -23.67
C THR A 58 11.51 15.93 -23.34
N LEU A 59 12.05 15.67 -22.14
CA LEU A 59 12.62 14.38 -21.78
C LEU A 59 11.61 13.21 -21.82
N PRO A 60 10.34 13.36 -21.39
CA PRO A 60 9.35 12.29 -21.53
C PRO A 60 9.07 11.88 -22.99
N LYS A 61 9.05 12.87 -23.90
CA LYS A 61 8.87 12.62 -25.34
C LYS A 61 10.10 11.96 -25.95
N ASN A 62 11.29 12.39 -25.52
CA ASN A 62 12.55 11.81 -25.98
C ASN A 62 12.68 10.34 -25.53
N ALA A 63 12.35 10.04 -24.26
CA ALA A 63 12.38 8.69 -23.73
C ALA A 63 11.37 7.77 -24.43
N SER A 64 10.12 8.23 -24.60
CA SER A 64 9.07 7.45 -25.27
C SER A 64 9.32 7.22 -26.77
N SER A 65 9.96 8.17 -27.46
CA SER A 65 10.28 8.06 -28.88
C SER A 65 11.57 7.27 -29.14
N SER A 66 12.41 7.09 -28.12
CA SER A 66 13.64 6.34 -28.20
C SER A 66 13.38 4.83 -28.31
N ARG A 67 14.09 4.15 -29.23
CA ARG A 67 14.01 2.68 -29.38
C ARG A 67 14.45 1.95 -28.12
N THR A 68 15.27 2.57 -27.30
CA THR A 68 15.80 2.01 -26.05
C THR A 68 15.04 2.45 -24.81
N LEU A 69 14.00 3.27 -24.97
CA LEU A 69 13.20 3.85 -23.88
C LEU A 69 14.04 4.59 -22.83
N PHE A 70 15.12 5.21 -23.31
CA PHE A 70 16.06 6.01 -22.53
C PHE A 70 16.23 7.37 -23.18
N ALA A 71 16.33 8.40 -22.36
CA ALA A 71 16.75 9.73 -22.77
C ALA A 71 17.58 10.38 -21.66
N ALA A 72 18.58 11.14 -22.08
CA ALA A 72 19.36 12.01 -21.22
C ALA A 72 19.53 13.35 -21.92
N ASP A 73 19.51 14.42 -21.15
CA ASP A 73 19.65 15.78 -21.67
C ASP A 73 20.16 16.72 -20.57
N SER A 74 20.62 17.92 -20.98
CA SER A 74 21.00 18.97 -20.06
C SER A 74 20.43 20.31 -20.51
N PHE A 75 20.07 21.17 -19.56
CA PHE A 75 19.47 22.48 -19.88
C PHE A 75 19.98 23.56 -18.92
N GLY A 76 20.26 24.74 -19.48
CA GLY A 76 20.79 25.89 -18.75
C GLY A 76 22.32 26.02 -18.83
N THR A 77 22.88 26.90 -18.01
CA THR A 77 24.32 27.16 -17.90
C THR A 77 24.72 27.30 -16.43
N VAL A 78 26.00 27.09 -16.10
CA VAL A 78 26.52 27.24 -14.73
C VAL A 78 26.21 28.65 -14.20
N PRO A 79 25.67 28.81 -12.98
CA PRO A 79 25.52 27.80 -11.92
C PRO A 79 24.18 27.03 -11.90
N ASP A 80 23.28 27.30 -12.84
CA ASP A 80 21.90 26.79 -12.85
C ASP A 80 21.66 25.64 -13.86
N ILE A 81 22.72 25.04 -14.40
CA ILE A 81 22.60 23.91 -15.33
C ILE A 81 21.97 22.70 -14.63
N VAL A 82 21.07 22.02 -15.34
CA VAL A 82 20.41 20.78 -14.90
C VAL A 82 20.78 19.66 -15.86
N TYR A 83 21.32 18.58 -15.33
CA TYR A 83 21.51 17.31 -16.03
C TYR A 83 20.39 16.37 -15.65
N ALA A 84 19.69 15.78 -16.62
CA ALA A 84 18.59 14.86 -16.35
C ALA A 84 18.69 13.60 -17.22
N LEU A 85 18.29 12.46 -16.65
CA LEU A 85 18.16 11.20 -17.38
C LEU A 85 16.89 10.48 -16.96
N ALA A 86 16.32 9.74 -17.91
CA ALA A 86 15.15 8.91 -17.71
C ALA A 86 15.35 7.55 -18.40
N LEU A 87 15.06 6.47 -17.68
CA LEU A 87 15.16 5.11 -18.17
C LEU A 87 13.88 4.34 -17.85
N CYS A 88 13.19 3.85 -18.87
CA CYS A 88 12.06 2.94 -18.68
C CYS A 88 12.49 1.48 -18.79
N ARG A 89 11.73 0.59 -18.15
CA ARG A 89 11.97 -0.84 -18.18
C ARG A 89 11.88 -1.36 -19.61
N GLY A 90 12.76 -2.27 -19.99
CA GLY A 90 12.90 -2.69 -21.38
C GLY A 90 11.68 -3.41 -21.97
N ASP A 91 10.73 -3.86 -21.15
CA ASP A 91 9.43 -4.43 -21.52
C ASP A 91 8.28 -3.41 -21.51
N ALA A 92 8.53 -2.14 -21.21
CA ALA A 92 7.52 -1.09 -21.20
C ALA A 92 7.08 -0.68 -22.61
N ASN A 93 5.84 -0.20 -22.73
CA ASN A 93 5.37 0.48 -23.93
C ASN A 93 5.86 1.94 -23.96
N ALA A 94 6.12 2.47 -25.17
CA ALA A 94 6.54 3.85 -25.40
C ALA A 94 5.63 4.89 -24.74
N SER A 95 4.30 4.78 -24.90
CA SER A 95 3.35 5.71 -24.29
C SER A 95 3.38 5.66 -22.76
N ALA A 96 3.48 4.45 -22.21
CA ALA A 96 3.60 4.22 -20.78
C ALA A 96 4.91 4.78 -20.21
N CYS A 97 6.01 4.65 -20.97
CA CYS A 97 7.29 5.24 -20.64
C CYS A 97 7.21 6.76 -20.56
N GLY A 98 6.62 7.41 -21.57
CA GLY A 98 6.46 8.87 -21.57
C GLY A 98 5.60 9.37 -20.40
N ALA A 99 4.49 8.68 -20.10
CA ALA A 99 3.65 9.02 -18.96
C ALA A 99 4.42 8.88 -17.64
N CYS A 100 5.11 7.76 -17.43
CA CYS A 100 5.88 7.48 -16.22
C CYS A 100 6.99 8.53 -15.98
N VAL A 101 7.73 8.92 -17.03
CA VAL A 101 8.77 9.95 -16.92
C VAL A 101 8.16 11.32 -16.62
N SER A 102 7.02 11.65 -17.23
CA SER A 102 6.31 12.91 -16.94
C SER A 102 5.84 12.99 -15.50
N ASP A 103 5.32 11.89 -14.96
CA ASP A 103 4.89 11.83 -13.55
C ASP A 103 6.10 11.88 -12.62
N GLY A 104 7.21 11.23 -13.00
CA GLY A 104 8.49 11.34 -12.30
C GLY A 104 8.95 12.79 -12.08
N PHE A 105 8.81 13.68 -13.06
CA PHE A 105 9.18 15.10 -12.89
C PHE A 105 8.26 15.86 -11.95
N LYS A 106 6.96 15.53 -11.94
CA LYS A 106 6.00 16.14 -11.01
C LYS A 106 6.33 15.70 -9.60
N ASP A 107 6.51 14.40 -9.42
CA ASP A 107 6.67 13.82 -8.10
C ASP A 107 8.06 14.10 -7.54
N ALA A 108 9.11 14.18 -8.37
CA ALA A 108 10.42 14.63 -7.91
C ALA A 108 10.37 16.02 -7.30
N GLN A 109 9.55 16.93 -7.87
CA GLN A 109 9.37 18.28 -7.30
C GLN A 109 8.48 18.29 -6.05
N GLN A 110 7.59 17.31 -5.87
CA GLN A 110 6.74 17.18 -4.67
C GLN A 110 7.46 16.49 -3.51
N LEU A 111 8.18 15.40 -3.80
CA LEU A 111 8.86 14.55 -2.83
C LEU A 111 10.24 15.06 -2.44
N CYS A 112 10.91 15.78 -3.36
CA CYS A 112 12.19 16.44 -3.12
C CYS A 112 12.06 17.96 -3.37
N PRO A 113 11.22 18.67 -2.61
CA PRO A 113 10.96 20.09 -2.85
C PRO A 113 12.27 20.88 -2.76
N TYR A 114 12.52 21.71 -3.77
CA TYR A 114 13.66 22.62 -3.84
C TYR A 114 15.07 21.98 -3.84
N SER A 115 15.20 20.66 -3.97
CA SER A 115 16.51 20.01 -4.03
C SER A 115 17.13 20.07 -5.42
N LYS A 116 18.41 20.44 -5.53
CA LYS A 116 19.15 20.42 -6.79
C LYS A 116 19.51 19.00 -7.27
N VAL A 117 19.21 17.97 -6.47
CA VAL A 117 19.49 16.58 -6.82
C VAL A 117 18.30 15.72 -6.43
N ALA A 118 17.66 15.07 -7.39
CA ALA A 118 16.56 14.16 -7.11
C ALA A 118 16.63 12.94 -8.02
N ALA A 119 16.35 11.78 -7.45
CA ALA A 119 16.07 10.56 -8.19
C ALA A 119 14.73 9.99 -7.73
N VAL A 120 13.87 9.60 -8.68
CA VAL A 120 12.57 8.98 -8.45
C VAL A 120 12.52 7.66 -9.21
N TYR A 121 12.10 6.62 -8.52
CA TYR A 121 12.10 5.26 -9.02
C TYR A 121 10.68 4.69 -8.97
N TYR A 122 10.21 4.20 -10.11
CA TYR A 122 8.99 3.42 -10.22
C TYR A 122 9.31 1.98 -10.61
N ASP A 123 8.29 1.12 -10.59
CA ASP A 123 8.42 -0.22 -11.18
C ASP A 123 8.65 -0.19 -12.70
N LEU A 124 8.09 0.80 -13.41
CA LEU A 124 8.16 0.92 -14.86
C LEU A 124 9.30 1.83 -15.36
N CYS A 125 9.67 2.88 -14.63
CA CYS A 125 10.70 3.82 -15.08
C CYS A 125 11.44 4.48 -13.92
N TYR A 126 12.54 5.13 -14.25
CA TYR A 126 13.40 5.87 -13.34
C TYR A 126 13.69 7.25 -13.93
N LEU A 127 13.71 8.27 -13.08
CA LEU A 127 14.08 9.64 -13.43
C LEU A 127 15.12 10.15 -12.43
N GLY A 128 16.18 10.76 -12.92
CA GLY A 128 17.13 11.48 -12.08
C GLY A 128 17.48 12.84 -12.68
N PHE A 129 17.62 13.87 -11.84
CA PHE A 129 18.23 15.14 -12.22
C PHE A 129 19.19 15.67 -11.16
N SER A 130 20.16 16.46 -11.60
CA SER A 130 21.24 16.99 -10.75
C SER A 130 21.83 18.28 -11.31
N ASN A 131 22.40 19.12 -10.44
CA ASN A 131 23.27 20.24 -10.82
C ASN A 131 24.72 19.81 -11.10
N GLN A 132 25.05 18.54 -10.85
CA GLN A 132 26.31 17.89 -11.21
C GLN A 132 26.09 16.98 -12.42
N ASP A 133 27.14 16.77 -13.21
CA ASP A 133 27.05 15.92 -14.41
C ASP A 133 26.91 14.43 -14.04
N ILE A 134 25.66 13.98 -13.93
CA ILE A 134 25.28 12.57 -13.73
C ILE A 134 25.32 11.75 -15.02
N LEU A 135 25.52 12.41 -16.17
CA LEU A 135 25.57 11.74 -17.48
C LEU A 135 26.96 11.16 -17.72
N SER A 136 28.01 11.87 -17.27
CA SER A 136 29.41 11.48 -17.40
C SER A 136 29.97 10.71 -16.19
N ALA A 137 29.24 10.62 -15.08
CA ALA A 137 29.72 10.02 -13.83
C ALA A 137 30.05 8.52 -14.02
N THR A 138 31.33 8.16 -13.81
CA THR A 138 31.84 6.78 -13.87
C THR A 138 31.87 6.09 -12.51
N ASP A 139 31.76 6.84 -11.42
CA ASP A 139 31.73 6.29 -10.06
C ASP A 139 30.35 5.69 -9.75
N GLY A 140 30.33 4.67 -8.89
CA GLY A 140 29.17 3.82 -8.61
C GLY A 140 27.91 4.59 -8.18
N ASP A 141 26.74 3.96 -8.31
CA ASP A 141 25.47 4.45 -7.77
C ASP A 141 25.56 4.52 -6.22
N ASN A 142 26.28 5.50 -5.66
CA ASN A 142 26.48 5.73 -4.21
C ASN A 142 25.14 5.98 -3.45
N ASN A 143 24.02 5.94 -4.17
CA ASN A 143 22.66 6.23 -3.76
C ASN A 143 21.65 5.16 -4.22
N ALA A 144 22.12 3.96 -4.62
CA ALA A 144 21.26 2.86 -5.02
C ALA A 144 20.29 2.47 -3.88
N LEU A 145 19.02 2.27 -4.23
CA LEU A 145 17.99 1.83 -3.30
C LEU A 145 17.92 0.29 -3.29
N THR A 146 18.03 -0.30 -2.11
CA THR A 146 17.83 -1.74 -1.90
C THR A 146 16.45 -2.00 -1.33
N LEU A 147 15.70 -2.89 -1.98
CA LEU A 147 14.36 -3.33 -1.59
C LEU A 147 14.37 -4.85 -1.48
N VAL A 148 13.82 -5.40 -0.40
CA VAL A 148 13.75 -6.84 -0.16
C VAL A 148 12.32 -7.31 0.00
N ASN A 149 12.05 -8.49 -0.50
CA ASN A 149 10.85 -9.24 -0.14
C ASN A 149 11.01 -9.69 1.32
N SER A 150 10.06 -9.35 2.19
CA SER A 150 10.14 -9.62 3.63
C SER A 150 9.96 -11.11 3.96
N GLU A 151 9.47 -11.91 3.01
CA GLU A 151 9.37 -13.35 3.14
C GLU A 151 10.70 -14.04 2.87
N ASN A 152 11.03 -15.01 3.73
CA ASN A 152 12.17 -15.89 3.51
C ASN A 152 11.78 -17.04 2.58
N VAL A 153 12.76 -17.57 1.86
CA VAL A 153 12.54 -18.78 1.08
C VAL A 153 12.26 -19.98 1.99
N THR A 154 11.26 -20.77 1.62
CA THR A 154 10.87 -22.01 2.32
C THR A 154 11.72 -23.22 1.94
N VAL A 155 12.72 -23.00 1.08
CA VAL A 155 13.58 -24.02 0.48
C VAL A 155 15.01 -23.89 1.04
N PRO A 156 15.85 -24.94 0.94
CA PRO A 156 17.23 -24.86 1.42
C PRO A 156 17.97 -23.67 0.81
N ALA A 157 18.41 -22.73 1.66
CA ALA A 157 18.99 -21.46 1.23
C ALA A 157 20.09 -21.65 0.18
N LYS A 158 20.98 -22.63 0.35
CA LYS A 158 22.09 -22.89 -0.60
C LYS A 158 21.62 -23.21 -2.02
N VAL A 159 20.53 -23.96 -2.19
CA VAL A 159 20.02 -24.33 -3.52
C VAL A 159 19.37 -23.12 -4.19
N PHE A 160 18.62 -22.34 -3.41
CA PHE A 160 18.00 -21.11 -3.88
C PHE A 160 19.04 -20.05 -4.28
N GLU A 161 20.04 -19.81 -3.43
CA GLU A 161 21.12 -18.84 -3.69
C GLU A 161 21.94 -19.21 -4.94
N ALA A 162 22.20 -20.51 -5.16
CA ALA A 162 22.86 -20.97 -6.37
C ALA A 162 22.05 -20.62 -7.62
N ALA A 163 20.73 -20.86 -7.59
CA ALA A 163 19.84 -20.52 -8.70
C ALA A 163 19.69 -19.00 -8.90
N VAL A 164 19.65 -18.21 -7.81
CA VAL A 164 19.67 -16.74 -7.92
C VAL A 164 20.96 -16.28 -8.59
N SER A 165 22.11 -16.81 -8.18
CA SER A 165 23.42 -16.43 -8.74
C SER A 165 23.54 -16.74 -10.24
N VAL A 166 23.09 -17.94 -10.66
CA VAL A 166 23.09 -18.35 -12.08
C VAL A 166 22.17 -17.44 -12.90
N LEU A 167 20.94 -17.21 -12.43
CA LEU A 167 19.99 -16.31 -13.06
C LEU A 167 20.50 -14.87 -13.18
N MET A 168 21.10 -14.34 -12.11
CA MET A 168 21.68 -13.01 -12.07
C MET A 168 22.80 -12.85 -13.08
N ASN A 169 23.72 -13.82 -13.13
CA ASN A 169 24.86 -13.75 -14.01
C ASN A 169 24.43 -13.84 -15.49
N ALA A 170 23.55 -14.79 -15.81
CA ALA A 170 23.08 -15.00 -17.18
C ALA A 170 22.28 -13.81 -17.72
N THR A 171 21.36 -13.26 -16.93
CA THR A 171 20.59 -12.08 -17.33
C THR A 171 21.44 -10.82 -17.43
N ALA A 172 22.47 -10.68 -16.57
CA ALA A 172 23.43 -9.58 -16.65
C ALA A 172 24.33 -9.67 -17.89
N ASP A 173 24.83 -10.86 -18.23
CA ASP A 173 25.62 -11.10 -19.45
C ASP A 173 24.78 -10.75 -20.70
N TYR A 174 23.52 -11.21 -20.74
CA TYR A 174 22.62 -10.92 -21.85
C TYR A 174 22.28 -9.42 -21.97
N ALA A 175 21.96 -8.77 -20.84
CA ALA A 175 21.71 -7.34 -20.81
C ALA A 175 22.94 -6.56 -21.30
N ALA A 176 24.14 -6.98 -20.93
CA ALA A 176 25.37 -6.32 -21.33
C ALA A 176 25.77 -6.58 -22.79
N ALA A 177 25.65 -7.81 -23.30
CA ALA A 177 26.22 -8.18 -24.60
C ALA A 177 25.19 -8.20 -25.75
N ASP A 178 23.98 -8.71 -25.49
CA ASP A 178 23.04 -9.13 -26.54
C ASP A 178 21.82 -8.21 -26.68
N SER A 179 21.73 -7.18 -25.84
CA SER A 179 20.58 -6.28 -25.77
C SER A 179 20.94 -4.83 -26.09
N SER A 180 20.38 -4.29 -27.17
CA SER A 180 20.49 -2.85 -27.49
C SER A 180 19.76 -1.95 -26.48
N ARG A 181 18.80 -2.50 -25.73
CA ARG A 181 18.14 -1.82 -24.60
C ARG A 181 18.92 -1.94 -23.30
N ARG A 182 20.04 -2.66 -23.32
CA ARG A 182 20.76 -3.12 -22.13
C ARG A 182 19.85 -3.77 -21.09
N PHE A 183 18.89 -4.55 -21.55
CA PHE A 183 17.81 -5.16 -20.75
C PHE A 183 17.73 -6.66 -21.02
N GLY A 184 17.66 -7.47 -19.97
CA GLY A 184 17.52 -8.91 -20.04
C GLY A 184 16.56 -9.46 -19.00
N THR A 185 15.70 -10.40 -19.40
CA THR A 185 14.81 -11.14 -18.50
C THR A 185 15.13 -12.63 -18.51
N GLY A 186 14.96 -13.29 -17.38
CA GLY A 186 15.25 -14.72 -17.27
C GLY A 186 14.32 -15.42 -16.30
N GLU A 187 14.20 -16.74 -16.48
CA GLU A 187 13.66 -17.63 -15.47
C GLU A 187 14.60 -18.83 -15.23
N GLU A 188 14.68 -19.26 -13.98
CA GLU A 188 15.42 -20.45 -13.58
C GLU A 188 14.58 -21.31 -12.64
N GLY A 189 14.51 -22.61 -12.92
CA GLY A 189 13.89 -23.58 -12.02
C GLY A 189 14.92 -24.14 -11.04
N PHE A 190 14.51 -24.48 -9.84
CA PHE A 190 15.36 -25.19 -8.88
C PHE A 190 14.59 -26.34 -8.23
N GLU A 191 15.30 -27.37 -7.75
CA GLU A 191 14.67 -28.54 -7.15
C GLU A 191 14.37 -28.33 -5.66
N THR A 192 13.17 -28.74 -5.23
CA THR A 192 12.76 -28.75 -3.83
C THR A 192 12.58 -30.17 -3.31
N ILE A 193 12.50 -30.31 -1.97
CA ILE A 193 12.38 -31.61 -1.28
C ILE A 193 11.11 -32.38 -1.73
N ASP A 194 10.06 -31.67 -2.11
CA ASP A 194 8.79 -32.19 -2.62
C ASP A 194 8.74 -32.37 -4.15
N LYS A 195 9.87 -32.18 -4.86
CA LYS A 195 9.99 -32.23 -6.33
C LYS A 195 9.10 -31.22 -7.09
N ALA A 196 8.54 -30.24 -6.40
CA ALA A 196 8.06 -29.04 -7.07
C ALA A 196 9.27 -28.38 -7.75
N LYS A 197 9.11 -27.87 -8.98
CA LYS A 197 10.16 -27.10 -9.67
C LYS A 197 9.75 -25.62 -9.64
N PRO A 198 9.78 -24.96 -8.47
CA PRO A 198 9.50 -23.53 -8.41
C PRO A 198 10.50 -22.77 -9.29
N LYS A 199 10.04 -21.63 -9.81
CA LYS A 199 10.81 -20.76 -10.68
C LYS A 199 11.17 -19.46 -9.96
N ILE A 200 12.34 -18.94 -10.29
CA ILE A 200 12.79 -17.59 -9.97
C ILE A 200 12.80 -16.81 -11.28
N TYR A 201 12.35 -15.57 -11.23
CA TYR A 201 12.30 -14.66 -12.38
C TYR A 201 13.22 -13.48 -12.09
N GLY A 202 14.00 -13.07 -13.10
CA GLY A 202 15.04 -12.06 -12.96
C GLY A 202 14.96 -11.01 -14.08
N VAL A 203 15.29 -9.76 -13.74
CA VAL A 203 15.46 -8.65 -14.67
C VAL A 203 16.76 -7.93 -14.36
N ALA A 204 17.61 -7.80 -15.37
CA ALA A 204 18.81 -6.98 -15.34
C ALA A 204 18.66 -5.83 -16.34
N GLN A 205 19.02 -4.61 -15.93
CA GLN A 205 19.01 -3.47 -16.85
C GLN A 205 20.10 -2.44 -16.54
N CYS A 206 20.71 -1.87 -17.58
CA CYS A 206 21.63 -0.73 -17.50
C CYS A 206 21.11 0.44 -18.34
N ARG A 207 21.76 1.61 -18.22
CA ARG A 207 21.58 2.69 -19.18
C ARG A 207 22.05 2.24 -20.58
N PRO A 208 21.22 2.44 -21.63
CA PRO A 208 21.57 2.07 -23.00
C PRO A 208 22.79 2.78 -23.61
N ASP A 209 23.20 3.92 -23.05
CA ASP A 209 24.37 4.68 -23.49
C ASP A 209 25.70 4.17 -22.91
N MET A 210 25.67 3.20 -21.99
CA MET A 210 26.85 2.55 -21.44
C MET A 210 27.46 1.53 -22.41
N SER A 211 28.79 1.39 -22.37
CA SER A 211 29.48 0.31 -23.07
C SER A 211 29.06 -1.06 -22.49
N PRO A 212 29.20 -2.17 -23.26
CA PRO A 212 28.94 -3.51 -22.73
C PRO A 212 29.73 -3.80 -21.46
N ALA A 213 30.99 -3.37 -21.42
CA ALA A 213 31.89 -3.56 -20.27
C ALA A 213 31.41 -2.79 -19.04
N ASP A 214 31.02 -1.52 -19.20
CA ASP A 214 30.54 -0.69 -18.08
C ASP A 214 29.21 -1.20 -17.54
N CYS A 215 28.28 -1.60 -18.42
CA CYS A 215 27.01 -2.20 -18.01
C CYS A 215 27.27 -3.48 -17.21
N ARG A 216 28.18 -4.33 -17.70
CA ARG A 216 28.49 -5.58 -17.03
C ARG A 216 29.17 -5.37 -15.68
N SER A 217 30.09 -4.41 -15.61
CA SER A 217 30.76 -4.03 -14.36
C SER A 217 29.76 -3.53 -13.33
N CYS A 218 28.84 -2.63 -13.72
CA CYS A 218 27.82 -2.10 -12.82
C CYS A 218 26.91 -3.22 -12.27
N LEU A 219 26.46 -4.14 -13.14
CA LEU A 219 25.67 -5.29 -12.69
C LEU A 219 26.48 -6.27 -11.84
N ALA A 220 27.80 -6.39 -12.03
CA ALA A 220 28.68 -7.21 -11.21
C ALA A 220 28.75 -6.72 -9.75
N ASP A 221 28.69 -5.40 -9.53
CA ASP A 221 28.62 -4.82 -8.18
C ASP A 221 27.34 -5.29 -7.46
N ILE A 222 26.21 -5.26 -8.16
CA ILE A 222 24.92 -5.74 -7.63
C ILE A 222 24.94 -7.27 -7.38
N ILE A 223 25.52 -8.04 -8.32
CA ILE A 223 25.70 -9.50 -8.19
C ILE A 223 26.53 -9.86 -6.95
N THR A 224 27.50 -9.02 -6.61
CA THR A 224 28.33 -9.22 -5.42
C THR A 224 27.59 -8.81 -4.14
N TYR A 225 26.82 -7.73 -4.20
CA TYR A 225 26.10 -7.18 -3.05
C TYR A 225 24.95 -8.06 -2.56
N ILE A 226 24.11 -8.58 -3.46
CA ILE A 226 22.87 -9.30 -3.09
C ILE A 226 23.16 -10.54 -2.22
N PRO A 227 24.07 -11.46 -2.59
CA PRO A 227 24.34 -12.64 -1.78
C PRO A 227 24.95 -12.32 -0.40
N GLN A 228 25.65 -11.19 -0.27
CA GLN A 228 26.31 -10.78 0.98
C GLN A 228 25.34 -10.12 1.98
N HIS A 229 24.33 -9.41 1.48
CA HIS A 229 23.47 -8.56 2.32
C HIS A 229 22.00 -8.99 2.35
N LEU A 230 21.53 -9.77 1.36
CA LEU A 230 20.11 -10.07 1.15
C LEU A 230 19.85 -11.59 1.00
N THR A 231 20.69 -12.41 1.63
CA THR A 231 20.61 -13.88 1.58
C THR A 231 19.27 -14.41 2.12
N GLY A 232 18.74 -15.46 1.48
CA GLY A 232 17.55 -16.19 1.93
C GLY A 232 16.22 -15.47 1.67
N ARG A 233 16.24 -14.33 0.96
CA ARG A 233 15.03 -13.56 0.63
C ARG A 233 14.34 -14.09 -0.61
N ARG A 234 13.02 -14.17 -0.56
CA ARG A 234 12.16 -14.62 -1.66
C ARG A 234 12.31 -13.78 -2.93
N GLY A 235 12.71 -12.52 -2.77
CA GLY A 235 12.99 -11.57 -3.84
C GLY A 235 13.85 -10.42 -3.32
N ALA A 236 14.63 -9.82 -4.21
CA ALA A 236 15.38 -8.61 -3.90
C ALA A 236 15.47 -7.72 -5.14
N ARG A 237 15.61 -6.42 -4.90
CA ARG A 237 15.71 -5.40 -5.93
C ARG A 237 16.75 -4.37 -5.50
N VAL A 238 17.71 -4.10 -6.38
CA VAL A 238 18.68 -3.01 -6.24
C VAL A 238 18.47 -2.08 -7.41
N VAL A 239 18.19 -0.81 -7.12
CA VAL A 239 17.83 0.19 -8.13
C VAL A 239 18.76 1.39 -8.03
N GLY A 240 19.53 1.61 -9.09
CA GLY A 240 20.31 2.81 -9.30
C GLY A 240 20.00 3.47 -10.64
N LEU A 241 20.60 4.65 -10.87
CA LEU A 241 20.43 5.40 -12.11
C LEU A 241 21.27 4.82 -13.27
N ARG A 242 22.30 4.02 -12.97
CA ARG A 242 23.18 3.41 -13.97
C ARG A 242 22.78 1.97 -14.30
N CYS A 243 22.51 1.17 -13.26
CA CYS A 243 22.05 -0.19 -13.42
C CYS A 243 21.10 -0.59 -12.29
N ASN A 244 20.30 -1.61 -12.56
CA ASN A 244 19.38 -2.18 -11.60
C ASN A 244 19.20 -3.68 -11.86
N TYR A 245 18.90 -4.39 -10.77
CA TYR A 245 18.58 -5.79 -10.81
C TYR A 245 17.37 -6.08 -9.92
N ARG A 246 16.50 -6.99 -10.35
CA ARG A 246 15.41 -7.53 -9.54
C ARG A 246 15.25 -9.02 -9.77
N TYR A 247 15.06 -9.78 -8.70
CA TYR A 247 14.51 -11.14 -8.79
C TYR A 247 13.33 -11.35 -7.84
N GLU A 248 12.42 -12.26 -8.21
CA GLU A 248 11.26 -12.67 -7.43
C GLU A 248 10.89 -14.14 -7.75
N GLN A 249 10.11 -14.79 -6.89
CA GLN A 249 9.51 -16.11 -7.17
C GLN A 249 8.19 -16.04 -7.99
N TYR A 250 7.86 -14.88 -8.55
CA TYR A 250 6.72 -14.67 -9.45
C TYR A 250 7.16 -13.82 -10.64
N SER A 251 6.50 -13.96 -11.78
CA SER A 251 6.79 -13.11 -12.94
C SER A 251 6.23 -11.70 -12.73
N PHE A 252 7.05 -10.69 -13.00
CA PHE A 252 6.74 -9.26 -12.82
C PHE A 252 7.04 -8.40 -14.05
N PHE A 253 7.42 -9.03 -15.17
CA PHE A 253 7.67 -8.38 -16.45
C PHE A 253 6.72 -8.92 -17.52
N THR A 254 6.54 -8.16 -18.59
CA THR A 254 5.62 -8.49 -19.67
C THR A 254 6.32 -9.32 -20.75
N GLY A 255 5.66 -10.39 -21.21
CA GLY A 255 6.17 -11.28 -22.25
C GLY A 255 6.95 -12.49 -21.71
N PRO A 256 7.44 -13.36 -22.60
CA PRO A 256 8.23 -14.52 -22.21
C PRO A 256 9.62 -14.10 -21.70
N SER A 257 10.20 -14.90 -20.80
CA SER A 257 11.59 -14.74 -20.39
C SER A 257 12.52 -14.88 -21.60
N MET A 258 13.46 -13.95 -21.76
CA MET A 258 14.46 -14.00 -22.83
C MET A 258 15.42 -15.19 -22.63
N LEU A 259 15.70 -15.53 -21.37
CA LEU A 259 16.50 -16.67 -20.98
C LEU A 259 15.65 -17.68 -20.20
N GLN A 260 15.70 -18.95 -20.59
CA GLN A 260 15.15 -20.07 -19.82
C GLN A 260 16.31 -20.97 -19.42
N LEU A 261 16.68 -20.92 -18.15
CA LEU A 261 17.85 -21.63 -17.64
C LEU A 261 17.46 -23.03 -17.16
N PRO A 262 18.23 -24.07 -17.51
CA PRO A 262 17.98 -25.43 -17.03
C PRO A 262 18.23 -25.49 -15.51
N ALA A 263 17.38 -26.25 -14.80
CA ALA A 263 17.54 -26.41 -13.35
C ALA A 263 18.93 -27.00 -13.02
N PRO A 264 19.65 -26.48 -12.00
CA PRO A 264 20.95 -27.03 -11.63
C PRO A 264 20.80 -28.50 -11.19
N SER A 265 21.33 -29.43 -11.99
CA SER A 265 21.44 -30.83 -11.59
C SER A 265 22.54 -30.96 -10.55
N VAL A 266 22.17 -31.06 -9.27
CA VAL A 266 23.13 -31.43 -8.22
C VAL A 266 23.43 -32.92 -8.37
N GLY A 267 24.58 -33.23 -8.97
CA GLY A 267 25.15 -34.58 -9.00
C GLY A 267 24.99 -35.31 -10.34
N ALA A 268 25.88 -35.04 -11.28
CA ALA A 268 26.24 -36.01 -12.31
C ALA A 268 27.78 -36.05 -12.45
N PRO A 269 28.42 -37.24 -12.39
CA PRO A 269 29.86 -37.39 -12.61
C PRO A 269 30.22 -37.11 -14.09
N PRO A 270 31.49 -36.82 -14.41
CA PRO A 270 31.88 -36.43 -15.76
C PRO A 270 31.68 -37.61 -16.73
N SER A 271 30.97 -37.37 -17.83
CA SER A 271 30.89 -38.35 -18.93
C SER A 271 32.24 -38.45 -19.65
N PRO A 272 32.68 -39.66 -20.03
CA PRO A 272 33.93 -39.87 -20.72
C PRO A 272 33.86 -39.51 -22.22
N ALA A 273 35.05 -39.28 -22.78
CA ALA A 273 35.37 -38.87 -24.15
C ALA A 273 34.82 -39.81 -25.26
N PRO A 274 34.75 -39.35 -26.52
CA PRO A 274 34.02 -40.03 -27.58
C PRO A 274 34.85 -41.17 -28.21
N ALA A 275 34.19 -42.30 -28.47
CA ALA A 275 34.75 -43.37 -29.30
C ALA A 275 34.13 -43.34 -30.70
N ASN A 276 35.01 -43.21 -31.71
CA ASN A 276 34.73 -43.45 -33.12
C ASN A 276 34.37 -44.92 -33.38
N VAL A 277 33.33 -45.21 -34.17
CA VAL A 277 33.36 -46.25 -35.24
C VAL A 277 32.40 -45.84 -36.38
N THR A 278 32.91 -46.01 -37.60
CA THR A 278 32.42 -45.61 -38.93
C THR A 278 31.52 -46.70 -39.61
N PRO A 279 31.06 -46.58 -40.88
CA PRO A 279 29.73 -46.97 -41.45
C PRO A 279 29.76 -48.36 -42.16
N PRO A 280 28.86 -48.86 -43.08
CA PRO A 280 27.84 -48.28 -44.04
C PRO A 280 26.54 -49.17 -44.17
N PRO A 281 25.69 -49.21 -45.25
CA PRO A 281 25.73 -48.58 -46.58
C PRO A 281 24.43 -47.96 -47.15
N VAL A 282 24.68 -47.39 -48.33
CA VAL A 282 23.86 -46.63 -49.30
C VAL A 282 22.80 -47.49 -50.01
N GLY A 283 21.68 -46.84 -50.33
CA GLY A 283 20.71 -47.20 -51.38
C GLY A 283 19.44 -46.40 -51.10
N GLY A 284 18.88 -45.56 -51.97
CA GLY A 284 18.74 -45.55 -53.42
C GLY A 284 17.36 -44.91 -53.64
N GLY A 285 17.30 -43.82 -54.42
CA GLY A 285 16.16 -42.90 -54.42
C GLY A 285 14.87 -43.43 -55.05
N SER A 286 13.78 -42.66 -54.87
CA SER A 286 12.76 -42.48 -55.89
C SER A 286 11.93 -41.23 -55.60
N ALA A 287 11.77 -40.39 -56.63
CA ALA A 287 10.92 -39.21 -56.64
C ALA A 287 9.45 -39.61 -56.79
N GLY A 288 8.55 -39.00 -56.01
CA GLY A 288 7.10 -39.22 -56.13
C GLY A 288 6.25 -38.13 -55.47
N ASN A 289 5.64 -37.29 -56.32
CA ASN A 289 4.51 -36.36 -56.12
C ASN A 289 4.19 -35.81 -54.72
N LYS A 290 4.59 -34.55 -54.48
CA LYS A 290 4.43 -33.81 -53.21
C LYS A 290 3.05 -33.20 -52.94
N THR A 291 2.05 -33.33 -53.82
CA THR A 291 0.78 -32.59 -53.66
C THR A 291 -0.39 -33.41 -53.09
N ALA A 292 -0.34 -34.75 -53.11
CA ALA A 292 -1.44 -35.59 -52.62
C ALA A 292 -1.29 -36.07 -51.15
N ARG A 293 -0.06 -36.16 -50.62
CA ARG A 293 0.19 -36.54 -49.21
C ARG A 293 -0.03 -35.42 -48.20
N ILE A 294 0.02 -34.16 -48.63
CA ILE A 294 -0.19 -33.00 -47.75
C ILE A 294 -1.66 -32.92 -47.34
N LEU A 295 -2.60 -33.09 -48.26
CA LEU A 295 -4.05 -33.05 -47.97
C LEU A 295 -4.55 -34.20 -47.09
N ALA A 296 -3.97 -35.41 -47.21
CA ALA A 296 -4.37 -36.57 -46.42
C ALA A 296 -3.90 -36.51 -44.94
N ILE A 297 -2.88 -35.70 -44.64
CA ILE A 297 -2.34 -35.53 -43.28
C ILE A 297 -2.85 -34.23 -42.64
N THR A 298 -3.07 -33.17 -43.41
CA THR A 298 -3.55 -31.89 -42.87
C THR A 298 -5.01 -31.94 -42.43
N LEU A 299 -5.89 -32.67 -43.13
CA LEU A 299 -7.31 -32.77 -42.77
C LEU A 299 -7.57 -33.48 -41.43
N PRO A 300 -6.96 -34.66 -41.13
CA PRO A 300 -7.10 -35.29 -39.82
C PRO A 300 -6.43 -34.48 -38.70
N ILE A 301 -5.32 -33.79 -38.98
CA ILE A 301 -4.64 -32.94 -37.98
C ILE A 301 -5.48 -31.71 -37.66
N VAL A 302 -6.08 -31.06 -38.66
CA VAL A 302 -6.97 -29.90 -38.43
C VAL A 302 -8.25 -30.35 -37.71
N ALA A 303 -8.83 -31.49 -38.06
CA ALA A 303 -9.98 -32.04 -37.35
C ALA A 303 -9.63 -32.45 -35.90
N ALA A 304 -8.46 -33.03 -35.67
CA ALA A 304 -7.97 -33.38 -34.34
C ALA A 304 -7.65 -32.14 -33.50
N ILE A 305 -7.10 -31.07 -34.11
CA ILE A 305 -6.87 -29.79 -33.44
C ILE A 305 -8.21 -29.12 -33.11
N LEU A 306 -9.18 -29.11 -34.02
CA LEU A 306 -10.51 -28.56 -33.75
C LEU A 306 -11.24 -29.36 -32.67
N ALA A 307 -11.16 -30.69 -32.70
CA ALA A 307 -11.71 -31.53 -31.65
C ALA A 307 -10.98 -31.31 -30.31
N ALA A 308 -9.66 -31.18 -30.31
CA ALA A 308 -8.88 -30.86 -29.12
C ALA A 308 -9.18 -29.47 -28.59
N VAL A 309 -9.44 -28.48 -29.44
CA VAL A 309 -9.87 -27.13 -29.04
C VAL A 309 -11.29 -27.16 -28.47
N VAL A 310 -12.22 -27.90 -29.07
CA VAL A 310 -13.59 -28.05 -28.53
C VAL A 310 -13.58 -28.82 -27.22
N ILE A 311 -12.76 -29.88 -27.10
CA ILE A 311 -12.55 -30.63 -25.86
C ILE A 311 -11.84 -29.76 -24.83
N CYS A 312 -10.83 -28.97 -25.21
CA CYS A 312 -10.18 -28.01 -24.32
C CYS A 312 -11.16 -26.95 -23.87
N LEU A 313 -12.02 -26.39 -24.73
CA LEU A 313 -13.04 -25.40 -24.38
C LEU A 313 -14.15 -26.00 -23.53
N TYR A 314 -14.54 -27.26 -23.77
CA TYR A 314 -15.51 -28.00 -22.96
C TYR A 314 -14.92 -28.35 -21.59
N LEU A 315 -13.66 -28.80 -21.53
CA LEU A 315 -12.91 -29.02 -20.31
C LEU A 315 -12.54 -27.71 -19.60
N TRP A 316 -12.36 -26.59 -20.31
CA TRP A 316 -12.18 -25.26 -19.72
C TRP A 316 -13.50 -24.77 -19.15
N ARG A 317 -14.64 -24.97 -19.83
CA ARG A 317 -15.97 -24.70 -19.28
C ARG A 317 -16.32 -25.63 -18.10
N ARG A 318 -15.77 -26.85 -18.06
CA ARG A 318 -15.99 -27.84 -16.98
C ARG A 318 -14.98 -27.72 -15.82
N LYS A 319 -13.77 -27.21 -16.07
CA LYS A 319 -12.74 -26.83 -15.08
C LYS A 319 -12.82 -25.37 -14.65
N SER A 320 -13.57 -24.53 -15.37
CA SER A 320 -14.27 -23.35 -14.84
C SER A 320 -15.48 -23.81 -14.04
N LYS A 321 -15.26 -24.75 -13.11
CA LYS A 321 -15.81 -24.54 -11.79
C LYS A 321 -14.90 -23.51 -11.13
N PRO A 322 -15.46 -22.51 -10.45
CA PRO A 322 -14.68 -21.38 -9.95
C PRO A 322 -13.53 -21.91 -9.11
N ALA A 323 -12.33 -21.36 -9.32
CA ALA A 323 -11.23 -21.47 -8.38
C ALA A 323 -11.79 -21.24 -6.98
N ARG A 324 -11.40 -22.12 -6.05
CA ARG A 324 -11.70 -22.10 -4.62
C ARG A 324 -11.94 -20.67 -4.16
N LYS A 325 -13.22 -20.34 -3.97
CA LYS A 325 -13.64 -19.10 -3.34
C LYS A 325 -12.84 -19.02 -2.04
N THR A 326 -11.90 -18.07 -1.93
CA THR A 326 -11.71 -17.41 -0.65
C THR A 326 -13.11 -17.00 -0.23
N SER A 327 -13.58 -17.53 0.89
CA SER A 327 -14.92 -17.29 1.40
C SER A 327 -15.06 -15.81 1.76
N LEU A 328 -15.23 -14.95 0.76
CA LEU A 328 -16.14 -13.83 0.88
C LEU A 328 -17.52 -14.48 0.82
N SER A 329 -18.24 -14.48 1.94
CA SER A 329 -19.67 -14.68 1.86
C SER A 329 -20.20 -13.55 0.99
N TYR A 330 -20.46 -13.84 -0.29
CA TYR A 330 -21.61 -13.21 -0.91
C TYR A 330 -22.79 -13.49 0.02
N PRO A 331 -23.70 -12.54 0.23
CA PRO A 331 -24.89 -12.82 0.99
C PRO A 331 -25.65 -13.93 0.27
N THR A 332 -25.50 -15.15 0.75
CA THR A 332 -26.21 -16.34 0.27
C THR A 332 -27.62 -16.40 0.84
N ASN A 333 -27.99 -15.43 1.68
CA ASN A 333 -29.34 -15.28 2.21
C ASN A 333 -30.15 -14.35 1.30
N PRO A 334 -31.35 -14.76 0.88
CA PRO A 334 -32.30 -13.91 0.15
C PRO A 334 -32.62 -12.58 0.85
N GLU A 335 -32.54 -12.54 2.19
CA GLU A 335 -32.79 -11.36 3.03
C GLU A 335 -31.75 -10.25 2.83
N ASP A 336 -30.48 -10.61 2.67
CA ASP A 336 -29.40 -9.65 2.47
C ASP A 336 -29.48 -8.99 1.07
N ILE A 337 -30.00 -9.70 0.07
CA ILE A 337 -30.23 -9.16 -1.29
C ILE A 337 -31.41 -8.19 -1.29
N GLN A 338 -32.50 -8.51 -0.58
CA GLN A 338 -33.64 -7.59 -0.40
C GLN A 338 -33.24 -6.31 0.37
N SER A 339 -32.36 -6.43 1.36
CA SER A 339 -31.81 -5.29 2.11
C SER A 339 -31.03 -4.34 1.20
N ILE A 340 -30.20 -4.85 0.28
CA ILE A 340 -29.45 -4.01 -0.68
C ILE A 340 -30.38 -3.33 -1.70
N ASP A 341 -31.39 -4.03 -2.22
CA ASP A 341 -32.35 -3.45 -3.18
C ASP A 341 -33.16 -2.30 -2.57
N SER A 342 -33.47 -2.35 -1.27
CA SER A 342 -34.16 -1.26 -0.56
C SER A 342 -33.34 0.02 -0.35
N LEU A 343 -32.02 -0.05 -0.53
CA LEU A 343 -31.09 1.06 -0.33
C LEU A 343 -30.74 1.78 -1.64
N ILE A 344 -31.25 1.32 -2.78
CA ILE A 344 -30.98 1.96 -4.06
C ILE A 344 -31.77 3.28 -4.13
N LEU A 345 -31.05 4.38 -4.29
CA LEU A 345 -31.62 5.71 -4.50
C LEU A 345 -31.43 6.15 -5.94
N ASP A 346 -32.49 6.67 -6.55
CA ASP A 346 -32.46 7.21 -7.91
C ASP A 346 -31.55 8.44 -7.97
N LEU A 347 -30.77 8.57 -9.04
CA LEU A 347 -29.88 9.72 -9.25
C LEU A 347 -30.66 11.02 -9.33
N SER A 348 -31.89 10.98 -9.87
CA SER A 348 -32.78 12.12 -9.94
C SER A 348 -33.13 12.66 -8.55
N THR A 349 -33.40 11.79 -7.58
CA THR A 349 -33.68 12.14 -6.19
C THR A 349 -32.47 12.79 -5.54
N LEU A 350 -31.27 12.21 -5.69
CA LEU A 350 -30.04 12.78 -5.11
C LEU A 350 -29.63 14.10 -5.77
N ARG A 351 -29.83 14.25 -7.09
CA ARG A 351 -29.62 15.53 -7.78
C ARG A 351 -30.59 16.59 -7.25
N ALA A 352 -31.89 16.27 -7.12
CA ALA A 352 -32.86 17.20 -6.56
C ALA A 352 -32.52 17.60 -5.11
N ALA A 353 -32.16 16.61 -4.28
CA ALA A 353 -31.83 16.82 -2.87
C ALA A 353 -30.61 17.71 -2.66
N THR A 354 -29.62 17.65 -3.57
CA THR A 354 -28.34 18.37 -3.45
C THR A 354 -28.26 19.65 -4.29
N ASP A 355 -29.37 20.10 -4.89
CA ASP A 355 -29.40 21.19 -5.88
C ASP A 355 -28.42 20.95 -7.03
N ASN A 356 -28.45 19.72 -7.57
CA ASN A 356 -27.54 19.21 -8.59
C ASN A 356 -26.05 19.29 -8.19
N PHE A 357 -25.74 18.88 -6.96
CA PHE A 357 -24.40 18.93 -6.37
C PHE A 357 -23.79 20.33 -6.39
N ASP A 358 -24.59 21.35 -6.06
CA ASP A 358 -24.13 22.74 -6.00
C ASP A 358 -23.01 22.91 -4.96
N GLU A 359 -21.99 23.69 -5.30
CA GLU A 359 -20.84 23.96 -4.41
C GLU A 359 -21.27 24.62 -3.08
N ARG A 360 -22.39 25.34 -3.03
CA ARG A 360 -22.95 25.90 -1.79
C ARG A 360 -23.35 24.82 -0.79
N ASN A 361 -23.67 23.62 -1.27
CA ASN A 361 -24.02 22.47 -0.45
C ASN A 361 -22.80 21.61 -0.07
N LYS A 362 -21.59 21.94 -0.51
CA LYS A 362 -20.38 21.18 -0.20
C LYS A 362 -20.06 21.22 1.30
N LEU A 363 -19.98 20.04 1.91
CA LEU A 363 -19.63 19.85 3.31
C LEU A 363 -18.12 19.65 3.51
N GLY A 364 -17.46 19.02 2.54
CA GLY A 364 -16.03 18.75 2.57
C GLY A 364 -15.56 17.95 1.34
N GLU A 365 -14.24 17.89 1.16
CA GLU A 365 -13.59 17.12 0.10
C GLU A 365 -12.32 16.47 0.67
N GLY A 366 -12.12 15.19 0.35
CA GLY A 366 -10.93 14.45 0.75
C GLY A 366 -10.50 13.44 -0.31
N GLY A 367 -9.54 12.58 0.01
CA GLY A 367 -9.02 11.55 -0.91
C GLY A 367 -10.07 10.56 -1.43
N PHE A 368 -11.24 10.54 -0.79
CA PHE A 368 -12.35 9.62 -1.05
C PHE A 368 -13.52 10.27 -1.81
N GLY A 369 -13.39 11.53 -2.23
CA GLY A 369 -14.41 12.26 -2.98
C GLY A 369 -14.98 13.47 -2.25
N VAL A 370 -16.03 14.06 -2.83
CA VAL A 370 -16.69 15.27 -2.34
C VAL A 370 -17.98 14.90 -1.63
N VAL A 371 -18.25 15.54 -0.49
CA VAL A 371 -19.48 15.32 0.28
C VAL A 371 -20.36 16.57 0.19
N TYR A 372 -21.63 16.37 -0.16
CA TYR A 372 -22.64 17.43 -0.27
C TYR A 372 -23.73 17.22 0.77
N LYS A 373 -24.27 18.31 1.31
CA LYS A 373 -25.53 18.31 2.05
C LYS A 373 -26.67 18.15 1.06
N GLY A 374 -27.67 17.34 1.41
CA GLY A 374 -28.92 17.25 0.67
C GLY A 374 -30.12 17.22 1.61
N ILE A 375 -31.29 17.51 1.05
CA ILE A 375 -32.58 17.40 1.74
C ILE A 375 -33.48 16.54 0.86
N LEU A 376 -33.90 15.37 1.36
CA LEU A 376 -34.83 14.49 0.66
C LEU A 376 -36.25 15.07 0.64
N PRO A 377 -37.15 14.58 -0.24
CA PRO A 377 -38.52 15.10 -0.36
C PRO A 377 -39.37 15.02 0.91
N ASP A 378 -39.01 14.13 1.83
CA ASP A 378 -39.62 13.94 3.16
C ASP A 378 -38.99 14.85 4.25
N ASN A 379 -38.13 15.79 3.84
CA ASN A 379 -37.33 16.68 4.69
C ASN A 379 -36.24 15.97 5.52
N GLU A 380 -35.87 14.72 5.23
CA GLU A 380 -34.69 14.11 5.85
C GLU A 380 -33.41 14.78 5.32
N GLU A 381 -32.59 15.33 6.22
CA GLU A 381 -31.28 15.88 5.87
C GLU A 381 -30.26 14.75 5.70
N ILE A 382 -29.54 14.77 4.58
CA ILE A 382 -28.59 13.73 4.19
C ILE A 382 -27.22 14.30 3.85
N ALA A 383 -26.19 13.46 3.94
CA ALA A 383 -24.85 13.73 3.43
C ALA A 383 -24.57 12.80 2.24
N VAL A 384 -24.39 13.36 1.05
CA VAL A 384 -24.14 12.61 -0.19
C VAL A 384 -22.67 12.67 -0.54
N LYS A 385 -21.95 11.56 -0.33
CA LYS A 385 -20.56 11.37 -0.74
C LYS A 385 -20.52 10.90 -2.19
N ARG A 386 -20.00 11.75 -3.07
CA ARG A 386 -19.75 11.47 -4.49
C ARG A 386 -18.33 10.97 -4.67
N LEU A 387 -18.18 9.68 -4.93
CA LEU A 387 -16.88 9.05 -5.09
C LEU A 387 -16.22 9.49 -6.41
N SER A 388 -14.91 9.73 -6.38
CA SER A 388 -14.16 10.20 -7.55
C SER A 388 -14.22 9.22 -8.73
N HIS A 389 -14.38 9.75 -9.95
CA HIS A 389 -14.45 8.96 -11.19
C HIS A 389 -13.14 8.25 -11.56
N SER A 390 -11.99 8.69 -11.02
CA SER A 390 -10.66 8.29 -11.52
C SER A 390 -9.92 7.22 -10.69
N SER A 391 -10.45 6.77 -9.54
CA SER A 391 -9.72 5.85 -8.67
C SER A 391 -10.27 4.42 -8.73
N ARG A 392 -9.38 3.44 -8.98
CA ARG A 392 -9.68 2.00 -8.72
C ARG A 392 -10.04 1.75 -7.25
N GLN A 393 -9.61 2.64 -6.37
CA GLN A 393 -9.89 2.64 -4.94
C GLN A 393 -11.38 2.89 -4.67
N GLY A 394 -12.02 3.84 -5.36
CA GLY A 394 -13.43 4.18 -5.16
C GLY A 394 -14.39 3.03 -5.45
N ILE A 395 -14.05 2.09 -6.33
CA ILE A 395 -14.86 0.88 -6.58
C ILE A 395 -14.72 -0.13 -5.44
N GLU A 396 -13.51 -0.34 -4.91
CA GLU A 396 -13.29 -1.25 -3.78
C GLU A 396 -13.84 -0.65 -2.47
N GLU A 397 -13.74 0.66 -2.29
CA GLU A 397 -14.37 1.40 -1.20
C GLU A 397 -15.88 1.28 -1.27
N LEU A 398 -16.48 1.52 -2.43
CA LEU A 398 -17.91 1.32 -2.64
C LEU A 398 -18.34 -0.11 -2.29
N LYS A 399 -17.56 -1.13 -2.69
CA LYS A 399 -17.85 -2.53 -2.32
C LYS A 399 -17.73 -2.77 -0.81
N ASN A 400 -16.68 -2.26 -0.18
CA ASN A 400 -16.48 -2.42 1.26
C ASN A 400 -17.65 -1.77 2.02
N GLU A 401 -17.97 -0.52 1.68
CA GLU A 401 -19.09 0.21 2.25
C GLU A 401 -20.40 -0.56 2.03
N LEU A 402 -20.73 -0.94 0.78
CA LEU A 402 -21.96 -1.67 0.45
C LEU A 402 -22.09 -3.03 1.16
N VAL A 403 -21.00 -3.77 1.33
CA VAL A 403 -21.01 -5.08 2.03
C VAL A 403 -21.20 -4.92 3.54
N LEU A 404 -20.74 -3.82 4.12
CA LEU A 404 -20.89 -3.51 5.55
C LEU A 404 -22.31 -3.00 5.87
N VAL A 405 -22.95 -2.36 4.91
CA VAL A 405 -24.26 -1.68 5.04
C VAL A 405 -25.43 -2.60 5.37
N ALA A 406 -25.41 -3.85 4.89
CA ALA A 406 -26.45 -4.80 5.27
C ALA A 406 -26.37 -5.23 6.76
N LYS A 407 -25.25 -4.95 7.45
CA LYS A 407 -24.90 -5.62 8.71
C LYS A 407 -24.57 -4.70 9.88
N LEU A 408 -24.35 -3.40 9.66
CA LEU A 408 -23.96 -2.46 10.71
C LEU A 408 -25.10 -1.53 11.11
N GLN A 409 -25.60 -1.75 12.31
CA GLN A 409 -26.58 -0.87 12.96
C GLN A 409 -26.16 -0.66 14.40
N HIS A 410 -25.61 0.51 14.70
CA HIS A 410 -25.18 0.86 16.04
C HIS A 410 -25.20 2.38 16.24
N LYS A 411 -25.60 2.84 17.43
CA LYS A 411 -25.75 4.28 17.75
C LYS A 411 -24.46 5.10 17.63
N ASN A 412 -23.30 4.44 17.66
CA ASN A 412 -21.98 5.07 17.54
C ASN A 412 -21.30 4.80 16.18
N LEU A 413 -22.03 4.36 15.16
CA LEU A 413 -21.57 4.28 13.77
C LEU A 413 -22.49 5.13 12.89
N VAL A 414 -21.95 5.77 11.84
CA VAL A 414 -22.75 6.55 10.90
C VAL A 414 -23.60 5.61 10.05
N ARG A 415 -24.90 5.88 9.97
CA ARG A 415 -25.85 5.10 9.18
C ARG A 415 -25.79 5.51 7.71
N LEU A 416 -25.55 4.54 6.82
CA LEU A 416 -25.81 4.70 5.40
C LEU A 416 -27.31 4.57 5.14
N LEU A 417 -27.86 5.51 4.40
CA LEU A 417 -29.27 5.59 4.00
C LEU A 417 -29.51 5.00 2.62
N GLY A 418 -28.54 5.11 1.73
CA GLY A 418 -28.66 4.56 0.39
C GLY A 418 -27.44 4.73 -0.50
N VAL A 419 -27.53 4.12 -1.69
CA VAL A 419 -26.48 4.07 -2.71
C VAL A 419 -27.07 4.35 -4.08
N CYS A 420 -26.34 5.08 -4.92
CA CYS A 420 -26.70 5.30 -6.32
C CYS A 420 -25.55 4.92 -7.25
N LEU A 421 -25.84 4.09 -8.25
CA LEU A 421 -24.88 3.58 -9.25
C LEU A 421 -25.35 3.81 -10.70
N GLU A 422 -26.08 4.90 -10.94
CA GLU A 422 -26.63 5.26 -12.24
C GLU A 422 -25.68 6.18 -13.02
N GLU A 423 -25.76 6.19 -14.36
CA GLU A 423 -25.04 7.15 -15.22
C GLU A 423 -23.51 7.26 -14.97
N GLN A 424 -22.86 6.19 -14.49
CA GLN A 424 -21.43 6.17 -14.06
C GLN A 424 -21.11 6.92 -12.75
N GLU A 425 -22.13 7.51 -12.10
CA GLU A 425 -22.03 8.05 -10.75
C GLU A 425 -21.91 6.93 -9.72
N LYS A 426 -21.20 7.23 -8.63
CA LYS A 426 -21.08 6.33 -7.47
C LYS A 426 -21.29 7.19 -6.22
N LEU A 427 -22.52 7.18 -5.72
CA LEU A 427 -22.95 8.03 -4.61
C LEU A 427 -23.32 7.18 -3.42
N LEU A 428 -22.91 7.65 -2.23
CA LEU A 428 -23.28 7.09 -0.94
C LEU A 428 -24.01 8.18 -0.15
N ALA A 429 -25.24 7.92 0.27
CA ALA A 429 -26.05 8.84 1.07
C ALA A 429 -26.08 8.38 2.52
N TYR A 430 -25.65 9.23 3.46
CA TYR A 430 -25.61 8.98 4.90
C TYR A 430 -26.55 9.92 5.64
N GLU A 431 -26.84 9.61 6.89
CA GLU A 431 -27.44 10.58 7.81
C GLU A 431 -26.57 11.83 7.93
N TYR A 432 -27.20 13.01 7.94
CA TYR A 432 -26.47 14.26 8.10
C TYR A 432 -26.01 14.48 9.54
N MET A 433 -24.75 14.87 9.72
CA MET A 433 -24.12 15.10 11.02
C MET A 433 -23.85 16.61 11.21
N PRO A 434 -24.68 17.35 11.96
CA PRO A 434 -24.67 18.81 11.97
C PRO A 434 -23.42 19.42 12.61
N ASN A 435 -22.79 18.71 13.55
CA ASN A 435 -21.57 19.19 14.22
C ASN A 435 -20.28 18.79 13.50
N LYS A 436 -20.37 18.18 12.31
CA LYS A 436 -19.24 17.74 11.47
C LYS A 436 -18.32 16.76 12.21
N SER A 437 -17.05 16.68 11.81
CA SER A 437 -16.06 15.78 12.40
C SER A 437 -15.39 16.38 13.64
N LEU A 438 -14.92 15.50 14.53
CA LEU A 438 -14.32 15.84 15.83
C LEU A 438 -13.10 16.77 15.67
N ASP A 439 -12.26 16.54 14.65
CA ASP A 439 -11.07 17.36 14.37
C ASP A 439 -11.41 18.84 14.10
N THR A 440 -12.57 19.12 13.49
CA THR A 440 -13.02 20.49 13.20
C THR A 440 -13.43 21.28 14.43
N ILE A 441 -13.60 20.61 15.58
CA ILE A 441 -13.96 21.23 16.85
C ILE A 441 -12.78 21.16 17.82
N LEU A 442 -12.17 19.98 17.96
CA LEU A 442 -11.13 19.71 18.93
C LEU A 442 -9.88 20.55 18.72
N PHE A 443 -9.49 20.79 17.46
CA PHE A 443 -8.26 21.52 17.12
C PHE A 443 -8.52 22.97 16.67
N ASP A 444 -9.77 23.42 16.75
CA ASP A 444 -10.15 24.80 16.45
C ASP A 444 -10.11 25.59 17.76
N PRO A 445 -9.24 26.61 17.90
CA PRO A 445 -9.12 27.40 19.13
C PRO A 445 -10.43 28.05 19.59
N ASP A 446 -11.28 28.44 18.65
CA ASP A 446 -12.55 29.13 18.94
C ASP A 446 -13.66 28.14 19.30
N ARG A 447 -13.60 26.91 18.76
CA ARG A 447 -14.64 25.88 18.95
C ARG A 447 -14.30 24.83 20.00
N SER A 448 -13.03 24.64 20.36
CA SER A 448 -12.58 23.60 21.31
C SER A 448 -13.23 23.71 22.69
N SER A 449 -13.56 24.95 23.11
CA SER A 449 -14.30 25.27 24.33
C SER A 449 -15.72 24.70 24.37
N GLN A 450 -16.31 24.35 23.21
CA GLN A 450 -17.60 23.67 23.12
C GLN A 450 -17.51 22.22 23.62
N LEU A 451 -16.31 21.63 23.60
CA LEU A 451 -16.03 20.27 24.07
C LEU A 451 -15.45 20.31 25.49
N GLY A 452 -16.31 20.62 26.48
CA GLY A 452 -15.96 20.41 27.88
C GLY A 452 -15.65 18.94 28.19
N TRP A 453 -14.98 18.68 29.32
CA TRP A 453 -14.52 17.33 29.68
C TRP A 453 -15.63 16.26 29.62
N GLY A 454 -16.82 16.55 30.16
CA GLY A 454 -17.94 15.60 30.13
C GLY A 454 -18.34 15.18 28.72
N THR A 455 -18.27 16.09 27.76
CA THR A 455 -18.51 15.82 26.34
C THR A 455 -17.37 15.01 25.74
N ARG A 456 -16.11 15.39 25.98
CA ARG A 456 -14.94 14.63 25.52
C ARG A 456 -14.92 13.20 26.04
N PHE A 457 -15.22 13.00 27.33
CA PHE A 457 -15.31 11.67 27.93
C PHE A 457 -16.45 10.85 27.31
N ARG A 458 -17.60 11.47 27.03
CA ARG A 458 -18.70 10.81 26.31
C ARG A 458 -18.29 10.41 24.90
N ILE A 459 -17.52 11.25 24.22
CA ILE A 459 -16.95 10.97 22.90
C ILE A 459 -16.01 9.75 22.98
N VAL A 460 -15.05 9.74 23.90
CA VAL A 460 -14.14 8.59 24.10
C VAL A 460 -14.92 7.29 24.33
N ASN A 461 -15.91 7.31 25.24
CA ASN A 461 -16.75 6.13 25.51
C ASN A 461 -17.58 5.70 24.30
N GLY A 462 -18.12 6.66 23.53
CA GLY A 462 -18.90 6.35 22.34
C GLY A 462 -18.06 5.72 21.23
N ILE A 463 -16.85 6.24 20.99
CA ILE A 463 -15.89 5.63 20.05
C ILE A 463 -15.51 4.22 20.52
N ALA A 464 -15.21 4.04 21.81
CA ALA A 464 -14.86 2.73 22.36
C ALA A 464 -15.97 1.69 22.13
N ARG A 465 -17.23 2.06 22.40
CA ARG A 465 -18.39 1.19 22.13
C ARG A 465 -18.60 0.91 20.64
N GLY A 466 -18.44 1.93 19.80
CA GLY A 466 -18.53 1.75 18.34
C GLY A 466 -17.49 0.77 17.83
N LEU A 467 -16.26 0.86 18.32
CA LEU A 467 -15.16 0.00 17.91
C LEU A 467 -15.28 -1.43 18.49
N GLN A 468 -15.70 -1.55 19.75
CA GLN A 468 -16.05 -2.85 20.35
C GLN A 468 -17.12 -3.56 19.52
N TYR A 469 -18.17 -2.83 19.11
CA TYR A 469 -19.21 -3.42 18.26
C TYR A 469 -18.63 -3.97 16.96
N LEU A 470 -17.75 -3.23 16.27
CA LEU A 470 -17.10 -3.70 15.03
C LEU A 470 -16.21 -4.93 15.24
N HIS A 471 -15.54 -5.02 16.38
CA HIS A 471 -14.53 -6.05 16.65
C HIS A 471 -15.10 -7.32 17.25
N GLU A 472 -16.14 -7.20 18.09
CA GLU A 472 -16.57 -8.23 19.03
C GLU A 472 -18.07 -8.54 18.94
N ASP A 473 -18.94 -7.54 18.80
CA ASP A 473 -20.40 -7.72 18.92
C ASP A 473 -21.14 -7.85 17.56
N SER A 474 -20.53 -7.43 16.46
CA SER A 474 -21.12 -7.53 15.12
C SER A 474 -21.05 -8.97 14.59
N GLN A 475 -22.00 -9.32 13.70
CA GLN A 475 -22.06 -10.66 13.10
C GLN A 475 -20.77 -11.08 12.39
N LEU A 476 -20.05 -10.10 11.83
CA LEU A 476 -18.74 -10.28 11.22
C LEU A 476 -17.76 -9.37 11.93
N LYS A 477 -16.55 -9.86 12.16
CA LYS A 477 -15.46 -9.06 12.73
C LYS A 477 -14.94 -8.09 11.66
N ILE A 478 -14.95 -6.80 11.97
CA ILE A 478 -14.63 -5.73 11.02
C ILE A 478 -13.48 -4.89 11.57
N ILE A 479 -12.45 -4.68 10.76
CA ILE A 479 -11.32 -3.82 11.11
C ILE A 479 -11.42 -2.55 10.26
N HIS A 480 -11.46 -1.39 10.92
CA HIS A 480 -11.69 -0.08 10.31
C HIS A 480 -10.48 0.41 9.50
N ARG A 481 -9.27 0.26 10.05
CA ARG A 481 -7.96 0.61 9.45
C ARG A 481 -7.67 2.10 9.20
N ASP A 482 -8.66 2.98 9.27
CA ASP A 482 -8.45 4.44 9.16
C ASP A 482 -9.21 5.21 10.25
N LEU A 483 -9.12 4.74 11.50
CA LEU A 483 -9.74 5.41 12.63
C LEU A 483 -8.90 6.65 13.04
N LYS A 484 -9.51 7.84 13.01
CA LYS A 484 -8.86 9.14 13.29
C LYS A 484 -9.90 10.20 13.63
N ALA A 485 -9.47 11.37 14.09
CA ALA A 485 -10.40 12.43 14.54
C ALA A 485 -11.32 12.94 13.41
N SER A 486 -10.84 13.01 12.17
CA SER A 486 -11.66 13.41 11.02
C SER A 486 -12.69 12.37 10.58
N ASN A 487 -12.55 11.11 11.04
CA ASN A 487 -13.49 10.01 10.77
C ASN A 487 -14.45 9.74 11.94
N VAL A 488 -14.50 10.64 12.93
CA VAL A 488 -15.50 10.62 14.01
C VAL A 488 -16.42 11.83 13.83
N LEU A 489 -17.66 11.59 13.41
CA LEU A 489 -18.67 12.64 13.24
C LEU A 489 -19.49 12.84 14.52
N LEU A 490 -20.06 14.04 14.68
CA LEU A 490 -20.80 14.44 15.88
C LEU A 490 -22.23 14.82 15.51
N ASP A 491 -23.20 14.20 16.19
CA ASP A 491 -24.61 14.55 16.04
C ASP A 491 -24.94 15.87 16.76
N SER A 492 -26.20 16.30 16.72
CA SER A 492 -26.66 17.55 17.37
C SER A 492 -26.39 17.62 18.87
N GLU A 493 -26.24 16.48 19.54
CA GLU A 493 -25.99 16.35 20.98
C GLU A 493 -24.51 16.03 21.30
N PHE A 494 -23.62 16.16 20.30
CA PHE A 494 -22.21 15.82 20.38
C PHE A 494 -21.93 14.34 20.70
N ASN A 495 -22.86 13.43 20.37
CA ASN A 495 -22.55 12.01 20.43
C ASN A 495 -21.70 11.59 19.23
N PRO A 496 -20.68 10.75 19.43
CA PRO A 496 -19.78 10.35 18.36
C PRO A 496 -20.37 9.23 17.51
N LYS A 497 -20.12 9.31 16.20
CA LYS A 497 -20.37 8.23 15.24
C LYS A 497 -19.14 8.02 14.36
N ILE A 498 -18.63 6.79 14.33
CA ILE A 498 -17.51 6.39 13.46
C ILE A 498 -18.01 6.33 12.02
N SER A 499 -17.24 6.92 11.10
CA SER A 499 -17.54 7.03 9.67
C SER A 499 -16.38 6.58 8.80
N ASP A 500 -16.62 6.48 7.50
CA ASP A 500 -15.61 6.21 6.45
C ASP A 500 -15.03 4.79 6.48
N PHE A 501 -15.88 3.83 6.14
CA PHE A 501 -15.54 2.40 6.09
C PHE A 501 -14.90 1.97 4.76
N GLY A 502 -14.52 2.91 3.89
CA GLY A 502 -13.95 2.61 2.57
C GLY A 502 -12.71 1.70 2.62
N LEU A 503 -11.94 1.76 3.71
CA LEU A 503 -10.74 0.93 3.93
C LEU A 503 -10.98 -0.30 4.82
N ALA A 504 -12.20 -0.48 5.31
CA ALA A 504 -12.51 -1.53 6.26
C ALA A 504 -12.42 -2.94 5.64
N ARG A 505 -12.12 -3.93 6.48
CA ARG A 505 -11.95 -5.34 6.08
C ARG A 505 -12.75 -6.26 6.98
N LEU A 506 -13.37 -7.27 6.37
CA LEU A 506 -14.14 -8.30 7.06
C LEU A 506 -13.26 -9.53 7.32
N PHE A 507 -13.26 -10.00 8.56
CA PHE A 507 -12.65 -11.27 8.95
C PHE A 507 -13.72 -12.33 9.17
N GLY A 508 -13.40 -13.57 8.80
CA GLY A 508 -14.15 -14.73 9.27
C GLY A 508 -14.03 -14.87 10.79
N SER A 509 -14.98 -15.56 11.44
CA SER A 509 -15.02 -15.75 12.90
C SER A 509 -13.69 -16.21 13.50
N ASP A 510 -12.95 -17.04 12.75
CA ASP A 510 -11.73 -17.72 13.22
C ASP A 510 -10.45 -16.97 12.85
N GLN A 511 -10.53 -15.86 12.11
CA GLN A 511 -9.38 -15.04 11.74
C GLN A 511 -9.12 -13.96 12.80
N SER A 512 -7.86 -13.85 13.24
CA SER A 512 -7.42 -12.87 14.24
C SER A 512 -6.56 -11.75 13.68
N HIS A 513 -5.87 -11.99 12.56
CA HIS A 513 -5.01 -11.04 11.85
C HIS A 513 -4.89 -11.43 10.37
N ASP A 514 -4.49 -10.50 9.52
CA ASP A 514 -4.23 -10.71 8.09
C ASP A 514 -3.14 -9.74 7.61
N VAL A 515 -2.57 -10.00 6.43
CA VAL A 515 -1.44 -9.24 5.87
C VAL A 515 -1.84 -8.66 4.53
N THR A 516 -1.57 -7.36 4.32
CA THR A 516 -1.86 -6.68 3.06
C THR A 516 -0.60 -6.13 2.40
N ASN A 517 -0.47 -6.34 1.09
CA ASN A 517 0.60 -5.76 0.27
C ASN A 517 0.39 -4.27 -0.01
N ARG A 518 -0.76 -3.71 0.38
CA ARG A 518 -1.12 -2.31 0.16
C ARG A 518 -1.50 -1.67 1.49
N VAL A 519 -0.50 -1.09 2.16
CA VAL A 519 -0.69 -0.27 3.37
C VAL A 519 -1.41 1.02 2.97
N VAL A 520 -2.56 1.28 3.57
CA VAL A 520 -3.38 2.48 3.36
C VAL A 520 -4.02 2.85 4.69
N GLY A 521 -4.11 4.15 4.96
CA GLY A 521 -4.54 4.70 6.24
C GLY A 521 -3.80 6.01 6.48
N THR A 522 -4.04 6.62 7.63
CA THR A 522 -3.48 7.93 7.95
C THR A 522 -2.22 7.80 8.81
N TYR A 523 -1.10 8.35 8.31
CA TYR A 523 0.16 8.41 9.06
C TYR A 523 -0.05 9.10 10.42
N GLY A 524 0.62 8.60 11.46
CA GLY A 524 0.41 9.01 12.85
C GLY A 524 -0.63 8.17 13.61
N TYR A 525 -1.65 7.64 12.93
CA TYR A 525 -2.65 6.74 13.54
C TYR A 525 -2.37 5.26 13.27
N MET A 526 -1.60 4.96 12.21
CA MET A 526 -1.27 3.58 11.85
C MET A 526 -0.37 2.92 12.89
N ALA A 527 -0.78 1.73 13.33
CA ALA A 527 0.04 0.88 14.19
C ALA A 527 1.35 0.47 13.49
N PRO A 528 2.46 0.29 14.24
CA PRO A 528 3.77 -0.02 13.65
C PRO A 528 3.79 -1.29 12.81
N GLU A 529 3.19 -2.37 13.31
CA GLU A 529 3.12 -3.65 12.60
C GLU A 529 2.34 -3.53 11.28
N TYR A 530 1.35 -2.63 11.26
CA TYR A 530 0.57 -2.35 10.06
C TYR A 530 1.35 -1.48 9.08
N ALA A 531 1.94 -0.38 9.55
CA ALA A 531 2.72 0.55 8.74
C ALA A 531 3.97 -0.11 8.14
N MET A 532 4.65 -0.96 8.90
CA MET A 532 5.94 -1.56 8.52
C MET A 532 5.79 -2.88 7.76
N ARG A 533 4.81 -3.71 8.11
CA ARG A 533 4.69 -5.09 7.60
C ARG A 533 3.38 -5.36 6.86
N GLY A 534 2.43 -4.42 6.89
CA GLY A 534 1.09 -4.61 6.36
C GLY A 534 0.21 -5.54 7.20
N ASN A 535 0.65 -5.90 8.41
CA ASN A 535 -0.12 -6.75 9.31
C ASN A 535 -1.22 -5.91 9.96
N TYR A 536 -2.49 -6.23 9.71
CA TYR A 536 -3.61 -5.54 10.34
C TYR A 536 -4.46 -6.52 11.14
N SER A 537 -4.98 -6.04 12.26
CA SER A 537 -5.87 -6.78 13.14
C SER A 537 -6.76 -5.79 13.89
N ILE A 538 -7.65 -6.30 14.73
CA ILE A 538 -8.40 -5.47 15.69
C ILE A 538 -7.44 -4.63 16.58
N LYS A 539 -6.24 -5.13 16.87
CA LYS A 539 -5.24 -4.42 17.68
C LYS A 539 -4.61 -3.22 16.96
N SER A 540 -4.70 -3.18 15.63
CA SER A 540 -4.23 -2.03 14.85
C SER A 540 -5.21 -0.84 14.95
N ASP A 541 -6.51 -1.13 15.03
CA ASP A 541 -7.54 -0.13 15.35
C ASP A 541 -7.46 0.31 16.83
N VAL A 542 -7.14 -0.59 17.76
CA VAL A 542 -6.89 -0.24 19.18
C VAL A 542 -5.76 0.79 19.29
N PHE A 543 -4.67 0.62 18.54
CA PHE A 543 -3.59 1.61 18.49
C PHE A 543 -4.10 2.98 18.01
N SER A 544 -4.87 3.00 16.91
CA SER A 544 -5.46 4.22 16.37
C SER A 544 -6.39 4.91 17.39
N PHE A 545 -7.16 4.12 18.14
CA PHE A 545 -8.00 4.59 19.23
C PHE A 545 -7.19 5.18 20.39
N GLY A 546 -6.05 4.56 20.73
CA GLY A 546 -5.13 5.09 21.74
C GLY A 546 -4.62 6.48 21.38
N VAL A 547 -4.18 6.68 20.14
CA VAL A 547 -3.79 8.01 19.61
C VAL A 547 -4.95 9.00 19.74
N LEU A 548 -6.16 8.60 19.35
CA LEU A 548 -7.37 9.43 19.48
C LEU A 548 -7.65 9.88 20.91
N ILE A 549 -7.52 9.00 21.91
CA ILE A 549 -7.69 9.38 23.31
C ILE A 549 -6.69 10.47 23.69
N LEU A 550 -5.42 10.31 23.32
CA LEU A 550 -4.38 11.27 23.64
C LEU A 550 -4.65 12.63 22.99
N GLU A 551 -5.11 12.66 21.73
CA GLU A 551 -5.55 13.90 21.08
C GLU A 551 -6.73 14.55 21.80
N ILE A 552 -7.75 13.77 22.18
CA ILE A 552 -8.96 14.28 22.84
C ILE A 552 -8.62 14.90 24.19
N VAL A 553 -7.76 14.26 24.99
CA VAL A 553 -7.42 14.73 26.34
C VAL A 553 -6.44 15.91 26.30
N THR A 554 -5.50 15.92 25.36
CA THR A 554 -4.50 17.01 25.26
C THR A 554 -5.00 18.20 24.44
N GLY A 555 -6.00 18.01 23.58
CA GLY A 555 -6.39 19.01 22.57
C GLY A 555 -5.33 19.25 21.49
N LYS A 556 -4.26 18.44 21.47
CA LYS A 556 -3.14 18.59 20.54
C LYS A 556 -3.28 17.62 19.40
N ARG A 557 -3.06 18.11 18.17
CA ARG A 557 -3.08 17.28 16.97
C ARG A 557 -1.84 16.39 16.93
N ASN A 558 -2.03 15.13 16.56
CA ASN A 558 -0.96 14.23 16.18
C ASN A 558 -0.43 14.63 14.79
N SER A 559 0.37 15.70 14.72
CA SER A 559 0.92 16.20 13.47
C SER A 559 2.38 15.78 13.27
N VAL A 560 2.65 15.08 12.17
CA VAL A 560 3.99 15.01 11.55
C VAL A 560 4.24 16.31 10.76
N ALA A 561 4.06 17.48 11.39
CA ALA A 561 4.29 18.76 10.74
C ALA A 561 5.79 19.07 10.75
N TYR A 562 6.40 19.01 9.56
CA TYR A 562 7.82 19.28 9.32
C TYR A 562 8.27 20.75 9.51
N ASP A 563 7.42 21.61 10.09
CA ASP A 563 7.58 23.06 9.99
C ASP A 563 7.90 23.78 11.32
N SER A 564 8.40 23.06 12.32
CA SER A 564 9.09 23.72 13.43
C SER A 564 10.22 22.86 13.98
N GLU A 565 11.36 23.48 14.26
CA GLU A 565 12.53 22.88 14.95
C GLU A 565 12.19 22.38 16.38
N GLN A 566 10.91 22.46 16.78
CA GLN A 566 10.35 22.14 18.09
C GLN A 566 9.19 21.14 18.04
N ALA A 567 8.77 20.62 16.87
CA ALA A 567 7.67 19.67 16.78
C ALA A 567 8.07 18.31 17.40
N VAL A 568 7.71 18.11 18.67
CA VAL A 568 7.77 16.81 19.35
C VAL A 568 6.54 16.02 18.93
N ASP A 569 6.76 14.81 18.41
CA ASP A 569 5.71 13.82 18.14
C ASP A 569 4.80 13.65 19.38
N LEU A 570 3.47 13.60 19.20
CA LEU A 570 2.51 13.62 20.32
C LEU A 570 2.75 12.46 21.27
N LEU A 571 3.04 11.27 20.75
CA LEU A 571 3.32 10.09 21.56
C LEU A 571 4.59 10.28 22.39
N SER A 572 5.63 10.84 21.78
CA SER A 572 6.88 11.19 22.45
C SER A 572 6.66 12.21 23.58
N LEU A 573 5.88 13.27 23.34
CA LEU A 573 5.56 14.29 24.34
C LEU A 573 4.76 13.70 25.50
N VAL A 574 3.72 12.92 25.20
CA VAL A 574 2.90 12.25 26.22
C VAL A 574 3.73 11.30 27.06
N TRP A 575 4.60 10.52 26.42
CA TRP A 575 5.45 9.56 27.12
C TRP A 575 6.46 10.26 28.04
N GLU A 576 7.09 11.34 27.59
CA GLU A 576 8.01 12.14 28.39
C GLU A 576 7.32 12.64 29.67
N HIS A 577 6.19 13.34 29.54
CA HIS A 577 5.44 13.85 30.69
C HIS A 577 4.88 12.73 31.58
N TRP A 578 4.49 11.58 31.01
CA TRP A 578 4.07 10.43 31.78
C TRP A 578 5.19 9.91 32.68
N THR A 579 6.40 9.76 32.14
CA THR A 579 7.57 9.28 32.89
C THR A 579 8.08 10.29 33.93
N MET A 580 7.91 11.59 33.67
CA MET A 580 8.30 12.66 34.59
C MET A 580 7.29 12.94 35.71
N GLY A 581 6.09 12.35 35.67
CA GLY A 581 5.04 12.64 36.65
C GLY A 581 4.28 13.94 36.38
N THR A 582 4.43 14.54 35.19
CA THR A 582 3.92 15.88 34.84
C THR A 582 2.83 15.84 33.76
N ILE A 583 2.15 14.70 33.60
CA ILE A 583 1.15 14.49 32.54
C ILE A 583 -0.03 15.46 32.60
N VAL A 584 -0.34 16.00 33.77
CA VAL A 584 -1.39 16.99 33.98
C VAL A 584 -1.08 18.31 33.24
N GLU A 585 0.20 18.64 33.06
CA GLU A 585 0.64 19.91 32.42
C GLU A 585 0.32 19.97 30.93
N ILE A 586 0.19 18.82 30.27
CA ILE A 586 -0.11 18.76 28.82
C ILE A 586 -1.59 18.52 28.52
N MET A 587 -2.42 18.40 29.54
CA MET A 587 -3.87 18.30 29.38
C MET A 587 -4.45 19.63 28.89
N ASP A 588 -5.54 19.57 28.14
CA ASP A 588 -6.11 20.78 27.55
C ASP A 588 -6.63 21.75 28.62
N SER A 589 -6.00 22.93 28.69
CA SER A 589 -6.33 23.98 29.64
C SER A 589 -7.78 24.46 29.55
N SER A 590 -8.44 24.31 28.39
CA SER A 590 -9.85 24.67 28.19
C SER A 590 -10.81 23.82 29.03
N MET A 591 -10.35 22.70 29.61
CA MET A 591 -11.16 21.78 30.43
C MET A 591 -11.07 22.03 31.95
N THR A 592 -10.19 22.93 32.40
CA THR A 592 -9.67 22.98 33.79
C THR A 592 -10.64 23.45 34.88
N SER A 593 -11.77 24.08 34.56
CA SER A 593 -12.63 24.65 35.61
C SER A 593 -13.48 23.62 36.36
N HIS A 594 -13.75 22.42 35.78
CA HIS A 594 -14.67 21.42 36.37
C HIS A 594 -14.31 19.95 36.05
N SER A 595 -13.08 19.66 35.63
CA SER A 595 -12.68 18.31 35.20
C SER A 595 -12.19 17.43 36.37
N PRO A 596 -12.69 16.19 36.56
CA PRO A 596 -12.10 15.24 37.49
C PRO A 596 -10.73 14.80 36.98
N GLY A 597 -9.65 15.33 37.57
CA GLY A 597 -8.27 15.02 37.19
C GLY A 597 -7.98 13.52 37.10
N ASP A 598 -8.54 12.74 38.03
CA ASP A 598 -8.40 11.28 38.05
C ASP A 598 -8.97 10.60 36.80
N GLN A 599 -10.09 11.10 36.27
CA GLN A 599 -10.72 10.54 35.07
C GLN A 599 -9.92 10.87 33.80
N MET A 600 -9.32 12.06 33.75
CA MET A 600 -8.43 12.48 32.68
C MET A 600 -7.12 11.69 32.69
N LEU A 601 -6.50 11.55 33.86
CA LEU A 601 -5.32 10.73 34.09
C LEU A 601 -5.56 9.28 33.66
N LYS A 602 -6.71 8.74 34.03
CA LYS A 602 -7.12 7.39 33.62
C LYS A 602 -7.27 7.26 32.12
N CYS A 603 -7.83 8.26 31.43
CA CYS A 603 -7.90 8.25 29.97
C CYS A 603 -6.50 8.29 29.34
N MET A 604 -5.59 9.12 29.85
CA MET A 604 -4.19 9.13 29.39
C MET A 604 -3.52 7.78 29.56
N HIS A 605 -3.72 7.13 30.71
CA HIS A 605 -3.20 5.79 31.00
C HIS A 605 -3.76 4.75 30.00
N ILE A 606 -5.07 4.72 29.80
CA ILE A 606 -5.71 3.82 28.83
C ILE A 606 -5.20 4.10 27.42
N GLY A 607 -5.05 5.37 27.03
CA GLY A 607 -4.47 5.77 25.75
C GLY A 607 -3.07 5.19 25.55
N LEU A 608 -2.21 5.30 26.58
CA LEU A 608 -0.87 4.72 26.59
C LEU A 608 -0.88 3.18 26.46
N LEU A 609 -1.77 2.48 27.17
CA LEU A 609 -1.95 1.03 27.04
C LEU A 609 -2.41 0.62 25.63
N CYS A 610 -3.14 1.47 24.93
CA CYS A 610 -3.60 1.20 23.58
C CYS A 610 -2.50 1.38 22.51
N VAL A 611 -1.50 2.25 22.75
CA VAL A 611 -0.42 2.57 21.78
C VAL A 611 0.87 1.79 21.98
N GLN A 612 0.80 0.62 22.65
CA GLN A 612 1.97 -0.24 22.88
C GLN A 612 2.55 -0.77 21.56
N GLU A 613 3.87 -0.99 21.52
CA GLU A 613 4.56 -1.48 20.33
C GLU A 613 4.08 -2.88 19.92
N ASP A 614 4.09 -3.84 20.85
CA ASP A 614 3.56 -5.18 20.61
C ASP A 614 2.02 -5.16 20.60
N PRO A 615 1.36 -5.61 19.53
CA PRO A 615 -0.09 -5.78 19.51
C PRO A 615 -0.64 -6.67 20.62
N ALA A 616 0.14 -7.61 21.17
CA ALA A 616 -0.25 -8.47 22.27
C ALA A 616 -0.53 -7.69 23.56
N ASP A 617 0.27 -6.65 23.82
CA ASP A 617 0.20 -5.82 25.03
C ASP A 617 -0.97 -4.82 25.00
N ARG A 618 -1.57 -4.60 23.83
CA ARG A 618 -2.73 -3.72 23.67
C ARG A 618 -4.00 -4.41 24.19
N PRO A 619 -4.86 -3.76 24.99
CA PRO A 619 -6.09 -4.37 25.47
C PRO A 619 -7.10 -4.61 24.33
N MET A 620 -8.06 -5.52 24.55
CA MET A 620 -9.25 -5.63 23.68
C MET A 620 -10.22 -4.47 23.94
N MET A 621 -11.09 -4.15 22.98
CA MET A 621 -11.99 -3.01 23.12
C MET A 621 -13.05 -3.23 24.20
N SER A 622 -13.53 -4.45 24.44
CA SER A 622 -14.35 -4.77 25.61
C SER A 622 -13.65 -4.44 26.94
N VAL A 623 -12.37 -4.79 27.06
CA VAL A 623 -11.54 -4.48 28.23
C VAL A 623 -11.40 -2.97 28.38
N VAL A 624 -11.14 -2.24 27.29
CA VAL A 624 -11.08 -0.77 27.28
C VAL A 624 -12.40 -0.15 27.75
N THR A 625 -13.56 -0.63 27.27
CA THR A 625 -14.88 -0.14 27.71
C THR A 625 -15.10 -0.36 29.21
N VAL A 626 -14.67 -1.51 29.74
CA VAL A 626 -14.71 -1.80 31.19
C VAL A 626 -13.76 -0.88 31.97
N MET A 627 -12.54 -0.68 31.47
CA MET A 627 -11.58 0.24 32.06
C MET A 627 -12.14 1.66 32.10
N LEU A 628 -12.77 2.15 31.04
CA LEU A 628 -13.37 3.49 31.00
C LEU A 628 -14.55 3.65 31.97
N SER A 629 -15.39 2.62 32.12
CA SER A 629 -16.63 2.70 32.90
C SER A 629 -16.47 2.39 34.40
N SER A 630 -15.50 1.56 34.80
CA SER A 630 -15.34 1.12 36.19
C SER A 630 -14.27 1.88 36.95
N SER A 631 -14.61 2.48 38.09
CA SER A 631 -13.66 3.17 38.97
C SER A 631 -12.73 2.24 39.76
N THR A 632 -12.94 0.92 39.72
CA THR A 632 -12.25 -0.07 40.57
C THR A 632 -11.24 -0.95 39.83
N VAL A 633 -11.13 -0.82 38.51
CA VAL A 633 -10.21 -1.63 37.70
C VAL A 633 -8.79 -1.10 37.87
N SER A 634 -7.90 -1.96 38.38
CA SER A 634 -6.45 -1.71 38.43
C SER A 634 -5.86 -1.78 37.02
N LEU A 635 -4.98 -0.83 36.67
CA LEU A 635 -4.40 -0.72 35.32
C LEU A 635 -2.93 -1.11 35.35
N GLN A 636 -2.49 -1.95 34.41
CA GLN A 636 -1.08 -2.31 34.28
C GLN A 636 -0.22 -1.08 33.92
N ALA A 637 1.05 -1.07 34.31
CA ALA A 637 1.98 -0.02 33.90
C ALA A 637 2.15 -0.03 32.38
N PRO A 638 1.94 1.08 31.66
CA PRO A 638 2.22 1.11 30.23
C PRO A 638 3.74 1.08 30.02
N SER A 639 4.17 0.39 28.97
CA SER A 639 5.55 0.48 28.48
C SER A 639 5.67 1.60 27.45
N ARG A 640 6.90 1.85 26.98
CA ARG A 640 7.18 2.92 26.01
C ARG A 640 6.38 2.69 24.71
N PRO A 641 5.59 3.67 24.25
CA PRO A 641 4.90 3.58 22.96
C PRO A 641 5.87 3.43 21.79
N ALA A 642 5.40 2.82 20.72
CA ALA A 642 6.15 2.80 19.46
C ALA A 642 6.38 4.22 18.90
N PHE A 643 7.39 4.37 18.03
CA PHE A 643 7.76 5.62 17.36
C PHE A 643 8.34 6.76 18.22
N CYS A 644 8.53 6.56 19.53
CA CYS A 644 9.20 7.56 20.37
C CYS A 644 10.69 7.71 19.99
N ILE A 645 11.13 8.88 19.51
CA ILE A 645 12.57 9.18 19.25
C ILE A 645 13.13 9.97 20.44
N GLN A 646 14.17 9.46 21.08
CA GLN A 646 14.86 10.20 22.15
C GLN A 646 15.82 11.22 21.50
N LYS A 647 15.69 12.51 21.83
CA LYS A 647 16.75 13.49 21.54
C LYS A 647 17.96 13.13 22.42
N SER A 648 18.93 12.39 21.88
CA SER A 648 20.22 12.20 22.55
C SER A 648 20.93 13.55 22.65
N GLY A 649 21.03 14.08 23.87
CA GLY A 649 21.77 15.33 24.09
C GLY A 649 21.65 15.89 25.49
N MET A 650 22.15 15.18 26.50
CA MET A 650 22.74 15.82 27.69
C MET A 650 23.72 14.85 28.36
N ASN A 651 25.01 15.19 28.22
CA ASN A 651 26.13 14.52 28.84
C ASN A 651 25.95 14.43 30.36
N TYR A 652 25.92 13.21 30.89
CA TYR A 652 26.61 12.93 32.15
C TYR A 652 27.65 11.84 31.89
N SER A 653 28.89 12.32 31.76
CA SER A 653 30.09 11.52 31.78
C SER A 653 30.25 10.77 33.11
N GLY A 654 30.57 9.48 33.02
CA GLY A 654 31.38 8.76 34.00
C GLY A 654 30.63 7.77 34.90
N MET A 655 30.65 6.48 34.55
CA MET A 655 31.64 5.52 35.06
C MET A 655 31.26 4.10 34.61
N HIS A 656 32.24 3.42 34.03
CA HIS A 656 32.25 1.98 33.85
C HIS A 656 32.01 1.23 35.16
N THR A 657 31.16 0.21 35.13
CA THR A 657 31.49 -1.11 35.72
C THR A 657 30.64 -2.20 35.06
N ASP A 658 31.33 -3.13 34.42
CA ASP A 658 30.83 -4.42 33.95
C ASP A 658 30.53 -5.38 35.13
N PRO A 659 29.81 -6.49 34.90
CA PRO A 659 28.95 -7.15 35.87
C PRO A 659 29.60 -8.32 36.63
N TYR A 660 29.23 -8.52 37.90
CA TYR A 660 29.35 -9.81 38.58
C TYR A 660 28.08 -10.13 39.39
N PRO A 661 27.76 -11.44 39.59
CA PRO A 661 26.40 -11.91 39.83
C PRO A 661 26.11 -12.19 41.32
N GLY A 662 24.84 -12.06 41.66
CA GLY A 662 24.20 -12.69 42.81
C GLY A 662 24.25 -11.89 44.11
N VAL A 663 23.08 -11.46 44.60
CA VAL A 663 22.46 -11.97 45.84
C VAL A 663 20.98 -11.56 45.80
N SER A 664 20.13 -12.57 45.95
CA SER A 664 18.70 -12.49 46.19
C SER A 664 18.38 -11.70 47.47
N HIS A 665 17.68 -10.57 47.33
CA HIS A 665 16.84 -10.04 48.40
C HIS A 665 15.45 -9.69 47.86
N SER A 666 14.52 -10.59 48.18
CA SER A 666 13.08 -10.32 48.18
C SER A 666 12.79 -9.13 49.11
N THR A 667 12.47 -7.98 48.53
CA THR A 667 11.58 -7.01 49.17
C THR A 667 10.53 -6.59 48.16
N SER A 668 9.28 -6.90 48.47
CA SER A 668 8.11 -6.49 47.73
C SER A 668 8.04 -4.96 47.66
N ARG A 669 8.17 -4.41 46.46
CA ARG A 669 7.56 -3.12 46.12
C ARG A 669 6.84 -3.32 44.80
N SER A 670 5.52 -3.37 44.87
CA SER A 670 4.63 -3.22 43.73
C SER A 670 5.10 -2.03 42.89
N PRO A 671 5.17 -2.14 41.55
CA PRO A 671 5.50 -0.99 40.72
C PRO A 671 4.32 -0.01 40.80
N MET A 672 4.42 1.02 41.63
CA MET A 672 3.48 2.15 41.58
C MET A 672 3.76 2.93 40.30
N SER A 673 2.71 3.33 39.58
CA SER A 673 2.82 4.31 38.51
C SER A 673 3.47 5.58 39.07
N PRO A 674 4.38 6.26 38.34
CA PRO A 674 4.88 7.58 38.72
C PRO A 674 3.76 8.61 38.96
N ASN A 675 2.57 8.38 38.37
CA ASN A 675 1.39 9.24 38.46
C ASN A 675 0.31 8.72 39.45
N GLU A 676 0.70 7.94 40.47
CA GLU A 676 -0.19 7.45 41.55
C GLU A 676 -1.41 6.61 41.11
N VAL A 677 -1.41 6.05 39.90
CA VAL A 677 -2.46 5.10 39.46
C VAL A 677 -2.21 3.72 40.07
N SER A 678 -3.26 3.08 40.60
CA SER A 678 -3.23 1.70 41.14
C SER A 678 -2.81 0.69 40.06
N ILE A 679 -1.71 -0.04 40.28
CA ILE A 679 -1.18 -1.07 39.37
C ILE A 679 -1.15 -2.44 40.07
N THR A 680 -1.69 -3.47 39.43
CA THR A 680 -1.53 -4.88 39.83
C THR A 680 -1.58 -5.81 38.62
N GLU A 681 -0.81 -6.90 38.68
CA GLU A 681 -0.79 -7.97 37.66
C GLU A 681 -2.07 -8.81 37.71
N LEU A 682 -2.64 -9.09 36.54
CA LEU A 682 -3.68 -10.09 36.34
C LEU A 682 -3.00 -11.41 35.96
N GLU A 683 -2.97 -12.39 36.87
CA GLU A 683 -2.69 -13.78 36.50
C GLU A 683 -3.95 -14.39 35.85
N PRO A 684 -3.84 -15.09 34.70
CA PRO A 684 -4.98 -15.72 34.06
C PRO A 684 -5.44 -16.95 34.86
N ARG A 685 -6.76 -17.06 35.08
CA ARG A 685 -7.43 -18.32 35.49
C ARG A 685 -8.08 -18.99 34.29
#